data_AF-A0A2U1Q7B0-F1
#
_entry.id   AF-A0A2U1Q7B0-F1
#
_cell.length_a   1.000
_cell.length_b   1.000
_cell.length_c   1.000
_cell.angle_alpha   90.00
_cell.angle_beta   90.00
_cell.angle_gamma   90.00
#
_symmetry.space_group_name_H-M   'P 1'
#
loop_
_entity.id
_entity.type
_entity.pdbx_description
1 polymer ?
#
loop_
_entity_poly.entity_id
_entity_poly.type
_entity_poly.pdbx_seq_one_letter_code
_entity_poly.pdbx_strand_id
1 'polypeptide(L)'
;MTTKLKFLHLVTILLHFFTITNATILDQNQDKQSLISFKNSISNPKMLTKWNLDTPHCQWEGQLSTKISNLKNLQTLNLGENELSGELPSQLGELTRLQTLELGPNFFTGKIPPSIGKLTSLQSLDLSSNTLTGKIPPEIGKLTSLRSLGLGNNFLSGKIYPSLFTKLQDLVFLDIANNTLEGTIPSEIGYLANLTDLFIGINQFSGQIPPEIGQLKKLVNFFSPSCKISGPLPDTLLNLVSLSKLDLSYNPLKCSIPKALGQLKNLTILNLVYSELNGSIPSELGNCRNLKTLVLSFNSLSGSLPEELSNLPLLSFSAENNELSGDLPKWVGKWGEINSLLLAGNRFTGRVPKEIGNLTMLNSLGLSNNLLTGFVPREICNAVSLSELDLESNMLSGSIGDTFMGCRNLTQLVLSENQIVGVIPEYLFELPLMVLDLDSNLLNGSIPVKLWKSSSLMEFSAANNMLEGGLAEEIGSLLTLERLILSNNRLSGVIPKAIGMLSSLSVLNLNSNQFSGLIPAEIGSLTSLTTLDLGGNRLNGSIPVEVTGLSELQCLVLSNNDLSGSIPSSKNSSYFKEVSIPDSSFVQHHGLYDLSNNRLTGEIPDELGDCLVVVDLLLNGNMLSGKLPTSLAKLTNLTTLDLSGNLLSGGIPAEFGQSLKLQGLYLENNNLTGRIPVELGQLHSLVKLNLTNNRFSGSIPSTFGRLTGLTHLDLSRNLLDGELPPTLSSMVNLVGLFLQQNKISGCLDEFFVGAMEWRIETMNLSNNLFSEMLPRALGNMSYLTTLDLHGNAFTGEIPWGIGNLMELEFLDFSNNKLSGRIPDSLCSVSSLNYMNLAGNRLEGPVPKNGICGNTSRITLSDNKALCGGVLGLQCPSTSFRRGSKFFSIWSLASIAIGTLLITALITIVAIKRVHRIKKRSDCEDPGANNSSSVDHNLYLLSSSRSKESLSINVAMFEQPLVKLTLSDILEATNNFWWVCYKIKKGQAVDVLDPTIVDASSKKAMLQMVQIAAICVSDNPANRPSMLNVLKFLKGIKHEL
;
A
#
# COMPACT_ATOMS: atom_id res chain seq x y z
N MET A 1 -39.27 33.76 43.96
CA MET A 1 -39.45 33.46 45.40
C MET A 1 -39.40 31.94 45.59
N THR A 2 -38.21 31.34 45.65
CA THR A 2 -38.10 29.85 45.71
C THR A 2 -36.79 29.33 46.33
N THR A 3 -36.03 30.20 46.99
CA THR A 3 -34.65 29.93 47.45
C THR A 3 -34.54 29.35 48.86
N LYS A 4 -35.64 28.83 49.46
CA LYS A 4 -35.68 28.45 50.88
C LYS A 4 -36.16 27.03 51.22
N LEU A 5 -36.61 26.22 50.25
CA LEU A 5 -37.16 24.88 50.57
C LEU A 5 -36.20 23.68 50.40
N LYS A 6 -35.04 23.84 49.73
CA LYS A 6 -34.03 22.77 49.64
C LYS A 6 -32.95 22.82 50.74
N PHE A 7 -32.81 23.94 51.45
CA PHE A 7 -31.83 24.07 52.54
C PHE A 7 -32.30 23.39 53.85
N LEU A 8 -33.61 23.33 54.08
CA LEU A 8 -34.23 22.76 55.29
C LEU A 8 -34.49 21.23 55.21
N HIS A 9 -33.85 20.53 54.28
CA HIS A 9 -33.77 19.07 54.28
C HIS A 9 -32.35 18.55 54.51
N LEU A 10 -31.32 19.33 54.15
CA LEU A 10 -29.93 19.00 54.41
C LEU A 10 -29.58 19.12 55.91
N VAL A 11 -30.10 20.15 56.56
CA VAL A 11 -29.85 20.42 58.00
C VAL A 11 -30.49 19.37 58.92
N THR A 12 -31.65 18.82 58.56
CA THR A 12 -32.37 17.82 59.37
C THR A 12 -31.68 16.45 59.37
N ILE A 13 -30.98 16.11 58.28
CA ILE A 13 -30.16 14.90 58.16
C ILE A 13 -28.86 15.05 58.97
N LEU A 14 -28.24 16.24 58.93
CA LEU A 14 -27.02 16.54 59.71
C LEU A 14 -27.27 16.56 61.24
N LEU A 15 -28.48 16.86 61.70
CA LEU A 15 -28.81 16.89 63.14
C LEU A 15 -29.17 15.53 63.75
N HIS A 16 -29.48 14.50 62.95
CA HIS A 16 -29.69 13.14 63.47
C HIS A 16 -28.38 12.38 63.76
N PHE A 17 -27.23 12.88 63.30
CA PHE A 17 -25.92 12.28 63.56
C PHE A 17 -25.26 12.74 64.87
N PHE A 18 -25.86 13.67 65.62
CA PHE A 18 -25.22 14.31 66.77
C PHE A 18 -25.81 14.00 68.16
N THR A 19 -26.63 12.94 68.29
CA THR A 19 -27.09 12.43 69.59
C THR A 19 -27.11 10.89 69.69
N ILE A 20 -25.92 10.26 69.61
CA ILE A 20 -25.52 9.07 70.40
C ILE A 20 -24.01 9.14 70.57
N THR A 21 -23.55 9.73 71.68
CA THR A 21 -22.18 9.61 72.16
C THR A 21 -22.21 8.79 73.44
N ASN A 22 -21.80 7.51 73.36
CA ASN A 22 -21.13 6.70 74.39
C ASN A 22 -21.24 5.19 74.10
N ALA A 23 -20.58 4.75 73.03
CA ALA A 23 -20.15 3.37 72.85
C ALA A 23 -18.78 3.35 72.14
N THR A 24 -17.99 2.30 72.40
CA THR A 24 -16.74 1.95 71.67
C THR A 24 -15.67 3.04 71.50
N ILE A 25 -15.05 3.47 72.60
CA ILE A 25 -13.63 3.89 72.58
C ILE A 25 -12.76 2.63 72.44
N LEU A 26 -12.76 2.03 71.23
CA LEU A 26 -12.15 0.72 70.97
C LEU A 26 -11.63 0.52 69.54
N ASP A 27 -12.13 1.27 68.55
CA ASP A 27 -11.96 0.92 67.13
C ASP A 27 -10.62 1.38 66.49
N GLN A 28 -9.96 2.41 67.03
CA GLN A 28 -8.69 2.94 66.46
C GLN A 28 -7.54 1.92 66.40
N ASN A 29 -7.62 0.81 67.14
CA ASN A 29 -6.68 -0.31 66.99
C ASN A 29 -7.04 -1.22 65.80
N GLN A 30 -8.31 -1.38 65.46
CA GLN A 30 -8.80 -2.32 64.45
C GLN A 30 -8.39 -1.86 63.03
N ASP A 31 -8.62 -0.59 62.70
CA ASP A 31 -8.18 -0.02 61.42
C ASP A 31 -6.66 0.02 61.29
N LYS A 32 -5.96 0.39 62.38
CA LYS A 32 -4.49 0.43 62.42
C LYS A 32 -3.88 -0.96 62.22
N GLN A 33 -4.44 -1.99 62.85
CA GLN A 33 -4.07 -3.40 62.61
C GLN A 33 -4.38 -3.81 61.16
N SER A 34 -5.52 -3.38 60.61
CA SER A 34 -5.93 -3.70 59.24
C SER A 34 -5.01 -3.06 58.19
N LEU A 35 -4.62 -1.80 58.36
CA LEU A 35 -3.63 -1.09 57.53
C LEU A 35 -2.24 -1.72 57.62
N ILE A 36 -1.79 -2.13 58.81
CA ILE A 36 -0.52 -2.85 59.00
C ILE A 36 -0.58 -4.24 58.35
N SER A 37 -1.70 -4.96 58.48
CA SER A 37 -1.92 -6.26 57.86
C SER A 37 -1.94 -6.16 56.33
N PHE A 38 -2.62 -5.14 55.78
CA PHE A 38 -2.64 -4.83 54.35
C PHE A 38 -1.24 -4.47 53.83
N LYS A 39 -0.50 -3.59 54.52
CA LYS A 39 0.89 -3.25 54.20
C LYS A 39 1.82 -4.47 54.24
N ASN A 40 1.56 -5.42 55.12
CA ASN A 40 2.23 -6.72 55.19
C ASN A 40 1.74 -7.75 54.15
N SER A 41 0.71 -7.42 53.37
CA SER A 41 0.15 -8.22 52.27
C SER A 41 0.57 -7.74 50.87
N ILE A 42 1.54 -6.83 50.78
CA ILE A 42 2.26 -6.50 49.54
C ILE A 42 3.70 -7.04 49.64
N SER A 43 4.17 -7.69 48.58
CA SER A 43 5.50 -8.31 48.52
C SER A 43 6.58 -7.30 48.09
N ASN A 44 7.79 -7.45 48.66
CA ASN A 44 9.01 -6.67 48.38
C ASN A 44 9.03 -5.20 48.93
N PRO A 45 9.16 -5.01 50.26
CA PRO A 45 8.95 -3.72 50.94
C PRO A 45 9.97 -2.59 50.70
N LYS A 46 10.96 -2.73 49.80
CA LYS A 46 12.04 -1.72 49.64
C LYS A 46 11.58 -0.38 49.02
N MET A 47 10.43 -0.32 48.36
CA MET A 47 9.86 0.93 47.82
C MET A 47 8.95 1.70 48.80
N LEU A 48 8.74 1.19 50.02
CA LEU A 48 7.86 1.79 51.03
C LEU A 48 8.35 3.15 51.57
N THR A 49 9.50 3.66 51.13
CA THR A 49 9.96 5.02 51.41
C THR A 49 9.10 6.09 50.72
N LYS A 50 8.44 5.76 49.60
CA LYS A 50 7.43 6.65 48.99
C LYS A 50 6.14 6.73 49.81
N TRP A 51 5.81 5.76 50.67
CA TRP A 51 4.53 5.70 51.37
C TRP A 51 4.48 6.66 52.58
N ASN A 52 4.17 7.92 52.34
CA ASN A 52 3.84 8.90 53.38
C ASN A 52 2.41 9.48 53.18
N LEU A 53 2.03 10.47 53.99
CA LEU A 53 0.70 11.11 53.93
C LEU A 53 0.55 12.16 52.81
N ASP A 54 1.65 12.48 52.10
CA ASP A 54 1.72 13.52 51.08
C ASP A 54 1.75 12.94 49.65
N THR A 55 2.05 11.64 49.49
CA THR A 55 1.96 10.96 48.18
C THR A 55 0.50 10.76 47.72
N PRO A 56 0.16 11.10 46.47
CA PRO A 56 -1.15 10.81 45.89
C PRO A 56 -1.50 9.31 45.90
N HIS A 57 -2.78 8.99 46.10
CA HIS A 57 -3.30 7.61 46.25
C HIS A 57 -3.28 6.72 44.97
N CYS A 58 -2.55 7.11 43.92
CA CYS A 58 -2.61 6.48 42.58
C CYS A 58 -1.21 6.21 41.98
N GLN A 59 -0.24 5.81 42.81
CA GLN A 59 1.14 5.45 42.41
C GLN A 59 1.73 4.32 43.28
N TRP A 60 0.93 3.28 43.57
CA TRP A 60 1.40 2.12 44.34
C TRP A 60 2.03 1.07 43.42
N GLU A 61 3.35 0.93 43.53
CA GLU A 61 4.16 -0.15 42.94
C GLU A 61 4.16 -1.39 43.85
N GLY A 62 4.28 -2.59 43.26
CA GLY A 62 4.53 -3.84 44.00
C GLY A 62 3.73 -5.03 43.52
N GLN A 63 3.69 -6.11 44.31
CA GLN A 63 2.92 -7.33 44.00
C GLN A 63 2.00 -7.74 45.14
N LEU A 64 0.79 -8.23 44.81
CA LEU A 64 -0.15 -8.78 45.78
C LEU A 64 0.42 -10.06 46.44
N SER A 65 0.50 -10.07 47.76
CA SER A 65 1.02 -11.21 48.52
C SER A 65 -0.08 -12.18 48.93
N THR A 66 0.25 -13.46 49.01
CA THR A 66 -0.66 -14.53 49.46
C THR A 66 -1.24 -14.31 50.86
N LYS A 67 -0.56 -13.48 51.68
CA LYS A 67 -1.01 -13.03 53.02
C LYS A 67 -2.31 -12.22 53.01
N ILE A 68 -2.83 -11.80 51.85
CA ILE A 68 -4.06 -11.01 51.76
C ILE A 68 -5.28 -11.75 52.33
N SER A 69 -5.30 -13.08 52.36
CA SER A 69 -6.36 -13.88 53.00
C SER A 69 -6.45 -13.72 54.53
N ASN A 70 -5.52 -13.00 55.18
CA ASN A 70 -5.67 -12.59 56.57
C ASN A 70 -6.79 -11.55 56.77
N LEU A 71 -7.16 -10.79 55.73
CA LEU A 71 -8.14 -9.70 55.78
C LEU A 71 -9.59 -10.21 55.73
N LYS A 72 -9.93 -11.28 56.47
CA LYS A 72 -11.18 -12.06 56.35
C LYS A 72 -12.50 -11.29 56.58
N ASN A 73 -12.43 -10.04 57.03
CA ASN A 73 -13.57 -9.14 57.22
C ASN A 73 -13.77 -8.13 56.08
N LEU A 74 -12.86 -8.07 55.11
CA LEU A 74 -12.86 -7.08 54.05
C LEU A 74 -14.09 -7.20 53.15
N GLN A 75 -14.78 -6.08 52.92
CA GLN A 75 -15.95 -5.98 52.05
C GLN A 75 -15.63 -5.25 50.73
N THR A 76 -14.66 -4.34 50.73
CA THR A 76 -14.23 -3.60 49.54
C THR A 76 -12.71 -3.66 49.43
N LEU A 77 -12.21 -4.07 48.28
CA LEU A 77 -10.81 -3.94 47.88
C LEU A 77 -10.78 -3.21 46.54
N ASN A 78 -10.49 -1.92 46.57
CA ASN A 78 -10.16 -1.16 45.37
C ASN A 78 -8.66 -0.84 45.42
N LEU A 79 -7.92 -1.37 44.45
CA LEU A 79 -6.52 -1.09 44.16
C LEU A 79 -6.31 -0.75 42.68
N GLY A 80 -7.39 -0.44 41.95
CA GLY A 80 -7.31 0.03 40.58
C GLY A 80 -6.52 1.33 40.46
N GLU A 81 -6.29 1.80 39.24
CA GLU A 81 -5.62 3.09 38.97
C GLU A 81 -4.19 3.20 39.56
N ASN A 82 -3.45 2.08 39.61
CA ASN A 82 -2.11 1.98 40.23
C ASN A 82 -1.09 1.25 39.33
N GLU A 83 0.08 0.93 39.88
CA GLU A 83 1.24 0.34 39.16
C GLU A 83 1.63 -1.02 39.78
N LEU A 84 0.64 -1.76 40.26
CA LEU A 84 0.80 -3.09 40.84
C LEU A 84 0.97 -4.15 39.74
N SER A 85 1.73 -5.20 40.03
CA SER A 85 2.16 -6.19 39.04
C SER A 85 2.24 -7.62 39.59
N GLY A 86 2.60 -8.58 38.74
CA GLY A 86 2.70 -10.00 39.07
C GLY A 86 1.36 -10.73 38.99
N GLU A 87 1.34 -12.00 39.38
CA GLU A 87 0.11 -12.81 39.30
C GLU A 87 -0.87 -12.53 40.45
N LEU A 88 -2.16 -12.61 40.17
CA LEU A 88 -3.23 -12.52 41.18
C LEU A 88 -3.16 -13.74 42.12
N PRO A 89 -2.92 -13.57 43.44
CA PRO A 89 -2.79 -14.71 44.35
C PRO A 89 -4.13 -15.40 44.57
N SER A 90 -4.16 -16.74 44.45
CA SER A 90 -5.39 -17.53 44.58
C SER A 90 -6.06 -17.41 45.96
N GLN A 91 -5.31 -16.98 46.98
CA GLN A 91 -5.76 -16.62 48.32
C GLN A 91 -6.76 -15.45 48.37
N LEU A 92 -6.87 -14.63 47.31
CA LEU A 92 -7.97 -13.66 47.17
C LEU A 92 -9.35 -14.32 47.33
N GLY A 93 -9.50 -15.55 46.83
CA GLY A 93 -10.72 -16.36 46.96
C GLY A 93 -11.05 -16.87 48.37
N GLU A 94 -10.27 -16.51 49.40
CA GLU A 94 -10.61 -16.77 50.81
C GLU A 94 -11.36 -15.60 51.46
N LEU A 95 -11.43 -14.44 50.80
CA LEU A 95 -12.09 -13.22 51.30
C LEU A 95 -13.61 -13.27 51.10
N THR A 96 -14.29 -14.32 51.57
CA THR A 96 -15.70 -14.62 51.26
C THR A 96 -16.74 -13.57 51.69
N ARG A 97 -16.33 -12.50 52.39
CA ARG A 97 -17.15 -11.32 52.73
C ARG A 97 -17.05 -10.17 51.71
N LEU A 98 -16.18 -10.29 50.70
CA LEU A 98 -15.91 -9.25 49.71
C LEU A 98 -17.13 -9.03 48.80
N GLN A 99 -17.49 -7.76 48.62
CA GLN A 99 -18.59 -7.25 47.79
C GLN A 99 -18.07 -6.46 46.58
N THR A 100 -16.88 -5.86 46.69
CA THR A 100 -16.26 -5.05 45.64
C THR A 100 -14.79 -5.42 45.49
N LEU A 101 -14.36 -5.77 44.29
CA LEU A 101 -12.97 -6.08 43.94
C LEU A 101 -12.60 -5.36 42.64
N GLU A 102 -11.96 -4.19 42.77
CA GLU A 102 -11.51 -3.37 41.64
C GLU A 102 -9.98 -3.39 41.60
N LEU A 103 -9.40 -3.96 40.53
CA LEU A 103 -7.96 -4.08 40.30
C LEU A 103 -7.53 -3.52 38.92
N GLY A 104 -8.44 -2.95 38.13
CA GLY A 104 -8.12 -2.24 36.89
C GLY A 104 -8.06 -0.72 37.05
N PRO A 105 -7.24 0.01 36.27
CA PRO A 105 -6.05 -0.46 35.53
C PRO A 105 -4.86 -0.76 36.45
N ASN A 106 -4.02 -1.73 36.07
CA ASN A 106 -2.74 -2.09 36.71
C ASN A 106 -1.85 -2.87 35.70
N PHE A 107 -0.73 -3.45 36.17
CA PHE A 107 0.17 -4.33 35.40
C PHE A 107 0.14 -5.79 35.88
N PHE A 108 -1.01 -6.30 36.36
CA PHE A 108 -1.12 -7.71 36.78
C PHE A 108 -1.00 -8.67 35.59
N THR A 109 -0.30 -9.78 35.81
CA THR A 109 0.04 -10.81 34.82
C THR A 109 -0.56 -12.17 35.21
N GLY A 110 -0.26 -13.22 34.44
CA GLY A 110 -0.69 -14.58 34.78
C GLY A 110 -2.14 -14.84 34.40
N LYS A 111 -2.85 -15.68 35.17
CA LYS A 111 -4.23 -16.12 34.87
C LYS A 111 -5.19 -15.67 35.96
N ILE A 112 -6.44 -15.38 35.60
CA ILE A 112 -7.53 -15.15 36.56
C ILE A 112 -7.70 -16.41 37.44
N PRO A 113 -7.53 -16.35 38.77
CA PRO A 113 -7.64 -17.54 39.62
C PRO A 113 -9.07 -18.07 39.71
N PRO A 114 -9.33 -19.37 39.44
CA PRO A 114 -10.67 -19.97 39.61
C PRO A 114 -11.22 -19.88 41.04
N SER A 115 -10.35 -19.64 42.04
CA SER A 115 -10.76 -19.39 43.43
C SER A 115 -11.57 -18.10 43.61
N ILE A 116 -11.55 -17.15 42.68
CA ILE A 116 -12.42 -15.96 42.70
C ILE A 116 -13.90 -16.35 42.74
N GLY A 117 -14.30 -17.45 42.08
CA GLY A 117 -15.68 -17.98 42.15
C GLY A 117 -16.13 -18.54 43.50
N LYS A 118 -15.32 -18.40 44.56
CA LYS A 118 -15.73 -18.61 45.97
C LYS A 118 -16.33 -17.36 46.61
N LEU A 119 -16.14 -16.17 46.01
CA LEU A 119 -16.53 -14.88 46.57
C LEU A 119 -18.02 -14.60 46.36
N THR A 120 -18.91 -15.48 46.80
CA THR A 120 -20.35 -15.44 46.45
C THR A 120 -21.11 -14.19 46.91
N SER A 121 -20.51 -13.33 47.74
CA SER A 121 -21.04 -12.01 48.13
C SER A 121 -20.65 -10.87 47.18
N LEU A 122 -19.83 -11.14 46.15
CA LEU A 122 -19.27 -10.14 45.25
C LEU A 122 -20.35 -9.55 44.32
N GLN A 123 -20.39 -8.23 44.27
CA GLN A 123 -21.30 -7.39 43.48
C GLN A 123 -20.58 -6.64 42.36
N SER A 124 -19.30 -6.30 42.54
CA SER A 124 -18.45 -5.71 41.50
C SER A 124 -17.11 -6.43 41.42
N LEU A 125 -16.70 -6.75 40.19
CA LEU A 125 -15.41 -7.33 39.86
C LEU A 125 -14.85 -6.60 38.63
N ASP A 126 -13.82 -5.79 38.83
CA ASP A 126 -13.02 -5.21 37.75
C ASP A 126 -11.59 -5.73 37.78
N LEU A 127 -11.18 -6.38 36.70
CA LEU A 127 -9.82 -6.81 36.38
C LEU A 127 -9.37 -6.24 35.02
N SER A 128 -10.08 -5.23 34.49
CA SER A 128 -9.81 -4.66 33.17
C SER A 128 -8.45 -3.96 33.11
N SER A 129 -7.99 -3.65 31.89
CA SER A 129 -6.81 -2.79 31.65
C SER A 129 -5.57 -3.29 32.40
N ASN A 130 -5.24 -4.55 32.16
CA ASN A 130 -4.15 -5.31 32.78
C ASN A 130 -3.49 -6.22 31.73
N THR A 131 -2.55 -7.08 32.14
CA THR A 131 -1.87 -8.03 31.26
C THR A 131 -2.23 -9.49 31.57
N LEU A 132 -3.48 -9.73 31.98
CA LEU A 132 -3.99 -11.06 32.34
C LEU A 132 -4.18 -11.92 31.09
N THR A 133 -3.92 -13.22 31.24
CA THR A 133 -3.83 -14.19 30.13
C THR A 133 -4.74 -15.41 30.33
N GLY A 134 -5.08 -16.07 29.23
CA GLY A 134 -5.78 -17.36 29.26
C GLY A 134 -7.29 -17.24 29.52
N LYS A 135 -7.91 -18.35 29.92
CA LYS A 135 -9.38 -18.47 29.91
C LYS A 135 -10.05 -17.78 31.09
N ILE A 136 -11.18 -17.13 30.82
CA ILE A 136 -12.15 -16.71 31.85
C ILE A 136 -12.64 -17.95 32.61
N PRO A 137 -12.45 -18.06 33.94
CA PRO A 137 -12.85 -19.26 34.68
C PRO A 137 -14.37 -19.44 34.74
N PRO A 138 -14.93 -20.63 34.43
CA PRO A 138 -16.36 -20.89 34.53
C PRO A 138 -16.88 -20.78 35.97
N GLU A 139 -15.99 -20.85 36.97
CA GLU A 139 -16.24 -20.53 38.38
C GLU A 139 -16.85 -19.13 38.60
N ILE A 140 -16.61 -18.15 37.74
CA ILE A 140 -17.19 -16.80 37.86
C ILE A 140 -18.72 -16.85 37.74
N GLY A 141 -19.30 -17.81 37.02
CA GLY A 141 -20.75 -18.05 36.96
C GLY A 141 -21.39 -18.51 38.28
N LYS A 142 -20.61 -18.66 39.36
CA LYS A 142 -21.09 -18.93 40.73
C LYS A 142 -21.34 -17.64 41.54
N LEU A 143 -20.93 -16.47 41.04
CA LEU A 143 -21.03 -15.18 41.71
C LEU A 143 -22.44 -14.58 41.55
N THR A 144 -23.46 -15.22 42.12
CA THR A 144 -24.88 -14.89 41.86
C THR A 144 -25.32 -13.49 42.29
N SER A 145 -24.52 -12.77 43.06
CA SER A 145 -24.76 -11.38 43.48
C SER A 145 -24.10 -10.34 42.56
N LEU A 146 -23.38 -10.77 41.52
CA LEU A 146 -22.56 -9.90 40.67
C LEU A 146 -23.42 -8.98 39.78
N ARG A 147 -23.12 -7.68 39.83
CA ARG A 147 -23.81 -6.58 39.14
C ARG A 147 -22.92 -5.92 38.09
N SER A 148 -21.60 -5.89 38.32
CA SER A 148 -20.60 -5.43 37.35
C SER A 148 -19.51 -6.48 37.17
N LEU A 149 -19.14 -6.75 35.90
CA LEU A 149 -17.99 -7.58 35.52
C LEU A 149 -17.18 -6.87 34.43
N GLY A 150 -16.03 -6.30 34.81
CA GLY A 150 -15.04 -5.72 33.91
C GLY A 150 -13.83 -6.63 33.76
N LEU A 151 -13.56 -7.10 32.54
CA LEU A 151 -12.40 -7.90 32.16
C LEU A 151 -11.72 -7.38 30.86
N GLY A 152 -12.23 -6.28 30.29
CA GLY A 152 -11.76 -5.76 29.01
C GLY A 152 -10.31 -5.26 29.04
N ASN A 153 -9.70 -5.06 27.86
CA ASN A 153 -8.29 -4.64 27.70
C ASN A 153 -7.32 -5.57 28.45
N ASN A 154 -7.25 -6.83 28.01
CA ASN A 154 -6.37 -7.88 28.54
C ASN A 154 -5.98 -8.87 27.41
N PHE A 155 -5.22 -9.92 27.73
CA PHE A 155 -4.85 -11.02 26.82
C PHE A 155 -5.62 -12.33 27.14
N LEU A 156 -6.88 -12.22 27.58
CA LEU A 156 -7.73 -13.38 27.86
C LEU A 156 -8.10 -14.08 26.55
N SER A 157 -8.23 -15.40 26.58
CA SER A 157 -8.33 -16.23 25.38
C SER A 157 -9.27 -17.42 25.52
N GLY A 158 -9.71 -17.98 24.38
CA GLY A 158 -10.62 -19.12 24.35
C GLY A 158 -12.10 -18.73 24.45
N LYS A 159 -12.97 -19.74 24.56
CA LYS A 159 -14.43 -19.58 24.45
C LYS A 159 -15.09 -19.19 25.77
N ILE A 160 -16.14 -18.37 25.67
CA ILE A 160 -17.06 -18.14 26.79
C ILE A 160 -17.84 -19.43 27.07
N TYR A 161 -17.78 -19.89 28.32
CA TYR A 161 -18.53 -21.06 28.76
C TYR A 161 -19.99 -20.68 29.04
N PRO A 162 -21.00 -21.41 28.52
CA PRO A 162 -22.42 -21.19 28.82
C PRO A 162 -22.76 -21.05 30.31
N SER A 163 -22.03 -21.79 31.16
CA SER A 163 -22.15 -21.75 32.63
C SER A 163 -21.82 -20.39 33.26
N LEU A 164 -21.18 -19.48 32.53
CA LEU A 164 -20.88 -18.13 33.00
C LEU A 164 -22.17 -17.32 33.18
N PHE A 165 -23.11 -17.39 32.23
CA PHE A 165 -24.31 -16.55 32.23
C PHE A 165 -25.52 -17.19 32.94
N THR A 166 -25.53 -18.52 33.14
CA THR A 166 -26.69 -19.27 33.65
C THR A 166 -27.25 -18.77 35.00
N LYS A 167 -26.45 -18.08 35.82
CA LYS A 167 -26.86 -17.63 37.17
C LYS A 167 -26.55 -16.16 37.50
N LEU A 168 -25.97 -15.38 36.58
CA LEU A 168 -25.62 -13.98 36.81
C LEU A 168 -26.81 -13.05 36.50
N GLN A 169 -28.00 -13.39 37.02
CA GLN A 169 -29.25 -12.70 36.68
C GLN A 169 -29.31 -11.26 37.22
N ASP A 170 -28.50 -10.93 38.23
CA ASP A 170 -28.35 -9.58 38.78
C ASP A 170 -27.36 -8.68 37.98
N LEU A 171 -26.70 -9.21 36.94
CA LEU A 171 -25.69 -8.49 36.18
C LEU A 171 -26.31 -7.33 35.38
N VAL A 172 -25.68 -6.15 35.49
CA VAL A 172 -26.08 -4.88 34.86
C VAL A 172 -25.05 -4.45 33.82
N PHE A 173 -23.76 -4.58 34.15
CA PHE A 173 -22.63 -4.22 33.30
C PHE A 173 -21.75 -5.44 33.01
N LEU A 174 -21.44 -5.67 31.73
CA LEU A 174 -20.49 -6.69 31.27
C LEU A 174 -19.54 -6.10 30.23
N ASP A 175 -18.25 -6.05 30.56
CA ASP A 175 -17.17 -5.75 29.63
C ASP A 175 -16.15 -6.89 29.58
N ILE A 176 -15.95 -7.41 28.36
CA ILE A 176 -14.93 -8.40 28.00
C ILE A 176 -14.23 -8.01 26.67
N ALA A 177 -14.33 -6.73 26.28
CA ALA A 177 -13.80 -6.23 25.02
C ALA A 177 -12.26 -6.16 24.98
N ASN A 178 -11.67 -6.00 23.79
CA ASN A 178 -10.22 -5.89 23.59
C ASN A 178 -9.43 -7.04 24.28
N ASN A 179 -9.65 -8.25 23.75
CA ASN A 179 -9.11 -9.51 24.23
C ASN A 179 -8.94 -10.50 23.04
N THR A 180 -8.57 -11.75 23.30
CA THR A 180 -8.42 -12.81 22.29
C THR A 180 -9.46 -13.94 22.46
N LEU A 181 -10.66 -13.59 22.93
CA LEU A 181 -11.77 -14.53 23.17
C LEU A 181 -12.38 -15.00 21.85
N GLU A 182 -12.72 -16.28 21.74
CA GLU A 182 -13.10 -16.94 20.47
C GLU A 182 -14.41 -17.72 20.52
N GLY A 183 -14.91 -18.14 19.36
CA GLY A 183 -16.13 -18.94 19.21
C GLY A 183 -17.41 -18.10 19.20
N THR A 184 -18.55 -18.74 19.43
CA THR A 184 -19.88 -18.11 19.36
C THR A 184 -20.27 -17.44 20.67
N ILE A 185 -21.07 -16.37 20.60
CA ILE A 185 -21.78 -15.81 21.77
C ILE A 185 -22.78 -16.87 22.28
N PRO A 186 -22.72 -17.34 23.53
CA PRO A 186 -23.68 -18.32 24.07
C PRO A 186 -25.10 -17.75 24.14
N SER A 187 -26.11 -18.56 23.81
CA SER A 187 -27.52 -18.17 23.89
C SER A 187 -27.99 -17.90 25.33
N GLU A 188 -27.31 -18.46 26.33
CA GLU A 188 -27.51 -18.16 27.75
C GLU A 188 -27.27 -16.68 28.12
N ILE A 189 -26.70 -15.87 27.21
CA ILE A 189 -26.66 -14.40 27.36
C ILE A 189 -28.05 -13.81 27.64
N GLY A 190 -29.11 -14.39 27.06
CA GLY A 190 -30.50 -13.93 27.26
C GLY A 190 -31.00 -14.00 28.70
N TYR A 191 -30.37 -14.83 29.56
CA TYR A 191 -30.72 -14.92 30.98
C TYR A 191 -30.25 -13.71 31.81
N LEU A 192 -29.39 -12.84 31.27
CA LEU A 192 -28.90 -11.63 31.93
C LEU A 192 -29.96 -10.50 31.88
N ALA A 193 -31.20 -10.76 32.27
CA ALA A 193 -32.35 -9.86 32.06
C ALA A 193 -32.27 -8.48 32.77
N ASN A 194 -31.23 -8.24 33.58
CA ASN A 194 -30.91 -6.95 34.20
C ASN A 194 -29.87 -6.13 33.42
N LEU A 195 -29.22 -6.68 32.40
CA LEU A 195 -28.09 -6.08 31.68
C LEU A 195 -28.51 -4.80 30.95
N THR A 196 -27.79 -3.70 31.19
CA THR A 196 -27.91 -2.42 30.48
C THR A 196 -26.75 -2.17 29.52
N ASP A 197 -25.59 -2.77 29.78
CA ASP A 197 -24.34 -2.47 29.10
C ASP A 197 -23.57 -3.77 28.74
N LEU A 198 -23.31 -3.96 27.45
CA LEU A 198 -22.63 -5.13 26.89
C LEU A 198 -21.49 -4.70 25.94
N PHE A 199 -20.25 -4.88 26.37
CA PHE A 199 -19.04 -4.62 25.60
C PHE A 199 -18.30 -5.94 25.35
N ILE A 200 -18.24 -6.37 24.08
CA ILE A 200 -17.61 -7.65 23.68
C ILE A 200 -16.69 -7.53 22.46
N GLY A 201 -16.58 -6.33 21.87
CA GLY A 201 -15.81 -6.08 20.64
C GLY A 201 -14.29 -6.26 20.79
N ILE A 202 -13.57 -6.16 19.67
CA ILE A 202 -12.12 -6.35 19.57
C ILE A 202 -11.75 -7.72 20.15
N ASN A 203 -12.28 -8.75 19.51
CA ASN A 203 -12.19 -10.16 19.91
C ASN A 203 -12.31 -11.08 18.68
N GLN A 204 -12.19 -12.39 18.87
CA GLN A 204 -12.32 -13.41 17.83
C GLN A 204 -13.71 -14.10 17.85
N PHE A 205 -14.73 -13.42 18.37
CA PHE A 205 -16.13 -13.91 18.38
C PHE A 205 -16.66 -14.09 16.96
N SER A 206 -17.30 -15.22 16.67
CA SER A 206 -17.70 -15.63 15.32
C SER A 206 -19.07 -16.31 15.28
N GLY A 207 -19.67 -16.38 14.09
CA GLY A 207 -21.04 -16.86 13.90
C GLY A 207 -22.09 -15.77 14.13
N GLN A 208 -23.36 -16.15 14.23
CA GLN A 208 -24.49 -15.22 14.37
C GLN A 208 -24.69 -14.73 15.81
N ILE A 209 -25.28 -13.54 15.93
CA ILE A 209 -25.80 -13.04 17.22
C ILE A 209 -27.00 -13.94 17.61
N PRO A 210 -27.01 -14.56 18.79
CA PRO A 210 -28.07 -15.48 19.19
C PRO A 210 -29.42 -14.75 19.32
N PRO A 211 -30.54 -15.31 18.83
CA PRO A 211 -31.87 -14.69 18.95
C PRO A 211 -32.28 -14.37 20.40
N GLU A 212 -31.72 -15.10 21.37
CA GLU A 212 -31.89 -14.88 22.81
C GLU A 212 -31.40 -13.50 23.28
N ILE A 213 -30.57 -12.79 22.50
CA ILE A 213 -30.20 -11.39 22.78
C ILE A 213 -31.44 -10.51 22.98
N GLY A 214 -32.53 -10.77 22.24
CA GLY A 214 -33.80 -10.04 22.35
C GLY A 214 -34.55 -10.22 23.69
N GLN A 215 -34.06 -11.08 24.59
CA GLN A 215 -34.56 -11.17 25.97
C GLN A 215 -34.04 -10.03 26.86
N LEU A 216 -32.93 -9.38 26.46
CA LEU A 216 -32.26 -8.29 27.20
C LEU A 216 -32.99 -6.94 27.07
N LYS A 217 -34.26 -6.90 27.47
CA LYS A 217 -35.14 -5.73 27.27
C LYS A 217 -34.69 -4.44 27.97
N LYS A 218 -33.71 -4.51 28.87
CA LYS A 218 -33.07 -3.37 29.54
C LYS A 218 -31.79 -2.88 28.87
N LEU A 219 -31.27 -3.59 27.86
CA LEU A 219 -30.01 -3.26 27.20
C LEU A 219 -30.09 -1.87 26.56
N VAL A 220 -29.20 -0.97 26.96
CA VAL A 220 -29.08 0.41 26.48
C VAL A 220 -27.92 0.53 25.51
N ASN A 221 -26.80 -0.12 25.81
CA ASN A 221 -25.55 -0.05 25.06
C ASN A 221 -25.11 -1.47 24.64
N PHE A 222 -24.98 -1.70 23.34
CA PHE A 222 -24.40 -2.93 22.80
C PHE A 222 -23.26 -2.59 21.83
N PHE A 223 -22.03 -2.94 22.23
CA PHE A 223 -20.82 -2.68 21.48
C PHE A 223 -20.08 -4.00 21.20
N SER A 224 -20.07 -4.39 19.93
CA SER A 224 -19.29 -5.53 19.42
C SER A 224 -18.47 -5.19 18.15
N PRO A 225 -17.80 -4.03 18.06
CA PRO A 225 -16.95 -3.72 16.90
C PRO A 225 -15.79 -4.71 16.76
N SER A 226 -15.22 -4.85 15.57
CA SER A 226 -13.97 -5.60 15.32
C SER A 226 -14.00 -7.05 15.83
N CYS A 227 -14.94 -7.82 15.32
CA CYS A 227 -15.12 -9.25 15.58
C CYS A 227 -15.34 -10.00 14.24
N LYS A 228 -15.65 -11.30 14.31
CA LYS A 228 -15.93 -12.17 13.16
C LYS A 228 -17.42 -12.57 13.10
N ILE A 229 -18.30 -11.73 13.62
CA ILE A 229 -19.76 -11.99 13.67
C ILE A 229 -20.34 -11.92 12.27
N SER A 230 -21.10 -12.96 11.90
CA SER A 230 -21.79 -13.08 10.61
C SER A 230 -23.29 -12.84 10.78
N GLY A 231 -23.96 -12.30 9.77
CA GLY A 231 -25.40 -12.08 9.80
C GLY A 231 -26.23 -13.27 9.27
N PRO A 232 -27.54 -13.05 9.01
CA PRO A 232 -28.26 -11.80 9.26
C PRO A 232 -28.38 -11.47 10.74
N LEU A 233 -28.67 -10.20 11.07
CA LEU A 233 -29.08 -9.82 12.42
C LEU A 233 -30.46 -10.47 12.73
N PRO A 234 -30.67 -11.04 13.93
CA PRO A 234 -31.92 -11.71 14.25
C PRO A 234 -33.08 -10.72 14.42
N ASP A 235 -34.26 -11.04 13.91
CA ASP A 235 -35.47 -10.19 14.06
C ASP A 235 -35.79 -9.88 15.53
N THR A 236 -35.44 -10.78 16.45
CA THR A 236 -35.64 -10.60 17.90
C THR A 236 -34.90 -9.39 18.48
N LEU A 237 -33.92 -8.81 17.77
CA LEU A 237 -33.25 -7.55 18.10
C LEU A 237 -34.25 -6.39 18.29
N LEU A 238 -35.41 -6.42 17.62
CA LEU A 238 -36.48 -5.42 17.80
C LEU A 238 -37.07 -5.39 19.23
N ASN A 239 -36.88 -6.45 20.01
CA ASN A 239 -37.36 -6.53 21.40
C ASN A 239 -36.48 -5.73 22.37
N LEU A 240 -35.32 -5.23 21.94
CA LEU A 240 -34.41 -4.40 22.74
C LEU A 240 -34.95 -2.96 22.88
N VAL A 241 -36.13 -2.82 23.47
CA VAL A 241 -36.88 -1.55 23.55
C VAL A 241 -36.14 -0.42 24.30
N SER A 242 -35.14 -0.76 25.12
CA SER A 242 -34.26 0.19 25.81
C SER A 242 -33.05 0.65 24.99
N LEU A 243 -32.75 0.02 23.84
CA LEU A 243 -31.48 0.21 23.14
C LEU A 243 -31.32 1.63 22.61
N SER A 244 -30.19 2.24 22.99
CA SER A 244 -29.80 3.61 22.64
C SER A 244 -28.55 3.64 21.77
N LYS A 245 -27.60 2.72 21.98
CA LYS A 245 -26.39 2.61 21.15
C LYS A 245 -26.20 1.18 20.67
N LEU A 246 -26.03 1.03 19.35
CA LEU A 246 -25.66 -0.21 18.70
C LEU A 246 -24.43 0.01 17.82
N ASP A 247 -23.35 -0.71 18.13
CA ASP A 247 -22.13 -0.73 17.31
C ASP A 247 -21.75 -2.17 16.97
N LEU A 248 -21.82 -2.51 15.69
CA LEU A 248 -21.43 -3.81 15.12
C LEU A 248 -20.44 -3.61 13.95
N SER A 249 -19.71 -2.49 13.93
CA SER A 249 -18.72 -2.18 12.89
C SER A 249 -17.60 -3.23 12.81
N TYR A 250 -16.91 -3.35 11.67
CA TYR A 250 -15.85 -4.34 11.45
C TYR A 250 -16.27 -5.78 11.79
N ASN A 251 -17.40 -6.22 11.22
CA ASN A 251 -17.93 -7.58 11.34
C ASN A 251 -18.52 -8.04 10.00
N PRO A 252 -18.23 -9.26 9.50
CA PRO A 252 -18.69 -9.75 8.20
C PRO A 252 -20.20 -10.11 8.18
N LEU A 253 -21.09 -9.14 8.39
CA LEU A 253 -22.54 -9.37 8.54
C LEU A 253 -23.19 -9.90 7.26
N LYS A 254 -22.75 -9.48 6.08
CA LYS A 254 -23.15 -10.08 4.78
C LYS A 254 -24.66 -10.09 4.51
N CYS A 255 -25.37 -9.09 5.03
CA CYS A 255 -26.82 -8.99 4.98
C CYS A 255 -27.29 -7.56 4.72
N SER A 256 -28.58 -7.39 4.42
CA SER A 256 -29.19 -6.08 4.37
C SER A 256 -29.55 -5.56 5.77
N ILE A 257 -29.66 -4.24 5.90
CA ILE A 257 -30.09 -3.58 7.14
C ILE A 257 -31.56 -3.95 7.41
N PRO A 258 -31.90 -4.63 8.53
CA PRO A 258 -33.28 -5.08 8.76
C PRO A 258 -34.23 -3.90 8.98
N LYS A 259 -35.34 -3.89 8.23
CA LYS A 259 -36.46 -2.93 8.39
C LYS A 259 -36.97 -2.84 9.84
N ALA A 260 -36.89 -3.93 10.59
CA ALA A 260 -37.27 -4.02 11.99
C ALA A 260 -36.50 -3.05 12.92
N LEU A 261 -35.28 -2.62 12.55
CA LEU A 261 -34.51 -1.62 13.31
C LEU A 261 -35.27 -0.29 13.48
N GLY A 262 -36.16 0.06 12.53
CA GLY A 262 -37.04 1.23 12.62
C GLY A 262 -38.01 1.24 13.82
N GLN A 263 -38.16 0.11 14.52
CA GLN A 263 -38.97 0.02 15.73
C GLN A 263 -38.21 0.44 17.01
N LEU A 264 -36.88 0.55 16.96
CA LEU A 264 -36.01 0.90 18.08
C LEU A 264 -36.04 2.42 18.34
N LYS A 265 -37.16 2.93 18.86
CA LYS A 265 -37.41 4.37 19.05
C LYS A 265 -36.44 5.08 20.00
N ASN A 266 -35.75 4.34 20.87
CA ASN A 266 -34.75 4.90 21.79
C ASN A 266 -33.35 5.01 21.17
N LEU A 267 -33.12 4.46 19.97
CA LEU A 267 -31.82 4.41 19.33
C LEU A 267 -31.32 5.83 19.01
N THR A 268 -30.16 6.19 19.56
CA THR A 268 -29.46 7.48 19.37
C THR A 268 -28.21 7.35 18.49
N ILE A 269 -27.55 6.19 18.51
CA ILE A 269 -26.37 5.87 17.69
C ILE A 269 -26.55 4.49 17.04
N LEU A 270 -26.34 4.43 15.72
CA LEU A 270 -26.20 3.20 14.96
C LEU A 270 -24.89 3.26 14.14
N ASN A 271 -23.94 2.38 14.47
CA ASN A 271 -22.69 2.22 13.74
C ASN A 271 -22.59 0.80 13.13
N LEU A 272 -22.51 0.73 11.81
CA LEU A 272 -22.36 -0.48 11.01
C LEU A 272 -21.28 -0.27 9.92
N VAL A 273 -20.21 0.46 10.24
CA VAL A 273 -19.07 0.70 9.34
C VAL A 273 -18.32 -0.61 9.05
N TYR A 274 -17.92 -0.84 7.80
CA TYR A 274 -17.13 -2.02 7.41
C TYR A 274 -17.81 -3.34 7.84
N SER A 275 -19.11 -3.46 7.54
CA SER A 275 -19.95 -4.58 8.00
C SER A 275 -20.36 -5.56 6.88
N GLU A 276 -19.79 -5.42 5.67
CA GLU A 276 -20.18 -6.17 4.46
C GLU A 276 -21.71 -6.14 4.18
N LEU A 277 -22.37 -5.02 4.49
CA LEU A 277 -23.82 -4.85 4.28
C LEU A 277 -24.18 -4.66 2.81
N ASN A 278 -25.39 -5.06 2.43
CA ASN A 278 -25.90 -4.94 1.06
C ASN A 278 -27.37 -4.47 0.96
N GLY A 279 -27.83 -4.20 -0.26
CA GLY A 279 -29.18 -3.67 -0.50
C GLY A 279 -29.35 -2.22 -0.08
N SER A 280 -30.58 -1.71 -0.02
CA SER A 280 -30.82 -0.29 0.26
C SER A 280 -30.94 0.04 1.75
N ILE A 281 -30.66 1.30 2.09
CA ILE A 281 -30.98 1.87 3.40
C ILE A 281 -32.52 1.83 3.57
N PRO A 282 -33.07 1.16 4.60
CA PRO A 282 -34.51 1.03 4.77
C PRO A 282 -35.12 2.34 5.26
N SER A 283 -36.18 2.80 4.58
CA SER A 283 -36.97 3.98 4.96
C SER A 283 -37.53 3.90 6.38
N GLU A 284 -37.75 2.69 6.89
CA GLU A 284 -38.20 2.46 8.26
C GLU A 284 -37.29 3.08 9.34
N LEU A 285 -35.99 3.33 9.06
CA LEU A 285 -35.08 4.03 9.98
C LEU A 285 -35.54 5.47 10.29
N GLY A 286 -36.32 6.11 9.42
CA GLY A 286 -36.94 7.42 9.68
C GLY A 286 -37.96 7.44 10.85
N ASN A 287 -38.28 6.27 11.42
CA ASN A 287 -39.09 6.13 12.64
C ASN A 287 -38.26 6.19 13.93
N CYS A 288 -36.93 6.05 13.87
CA CYS A 288 -36.03 6.17 15.02
C CYS A 288 -35.81 7.65 15.38
N ARG A 289 -36.85 8.35 15.84
CA ARG A 289 -36.85 9.82 16.03
C ARG A 289 -35.84 10.39 17.04
N ASN A 290 -35.14 9.53 17.80
CA ASN A 290 -34.02 9.92 18.68
C ASN A 290 -32.63 9.71 18.04
N LEU A 291 -32.55 9.16 16.82
CA LEU A 291 -31.29 8.85 16.14
C LEU A 291 -30.57 10.15 15.78
N LYS A 292 -29.34 10.29 16.31
CA LYS A 292 -28.47 11.46 16.15
C LYS A 292 -27.21 11.15 15.34
N THR A 293 -26.73 9.92 15.40
CA THR A 293 -25.53 9.46 14.67
C THR A 293 -25.87 8.18 13.91
N LEU A 294 -25.71 8.23 12.59
CA LEU A 294 -25.91 7.08 11.70
C LEU A 294 -24.65 6.91 10.83
N VAL A 295 -23.93 5.81 11.02
CA VAL A 295 -22.66 5.53 10.36
C VAL A 295 -22.75 4.18 9.63
N LEU A 296 -22.66 4.24 8.30
CA LEU A 296 -22.92 3.11 7.37
C LEU A 296 -21.80 2.93 6.32
N SER A 297 -20.67 3.62 6.50
CA SER A 297 -19.60 3.71 5.52
C SER A 297 -18.84 2.39 5.29
N PHE A 298 -18.22 2.26 4.12
CA PHE A 298 -17.45 1.08 3.69
C PHE A 298 -18.31 -0.20 3.67
N ASN A 299 -19.39 -0.17 2.89
CA ASN A 299 -20.31 -1.30 2.68
C ASN A 299 -20.71 -1.37 1.18
N SER A 300 -21.66 -2.24 0.83
CA SER A 300 -22.23 -2.36 -0.52
C SER A 300 -23.72 -1.95 -0.53
N LEU A 301 -24.06 -0.89 0.21
CA LEU A 301 -25.43 -0.36 0.25
C LEU A 301 -25.74 0.40 -1.04
N SER A 302 -26.93 0.22 -1.60
CA SER A 302 -27.28 0.71 -2.94
C SER A 302 -28.64 1.41 -3.01
N GLY A 303 -28.86 2.15 -4.11
CA GLY A 303 -30.07 2.94 -4.32
C GLY A 303 -30.05 4.31 -3.63
N SER A 304 -31.17 5.02 -3.65
CA SER A 304 -31.25 6.41 -3.16
C SER A 304 -31.52 6.52 -1.66
N LEU A 305 -31.12 7.66 -1.08
CA LEU A 305 -31.46 8.02 0.29
C LEU A 305 -32.99 8.19 0.42
N PRO A 306 -33.68 7.44 1.32
CA PRO A 306 -35.12 7.53 1.47
C PRO A 306 -35.56 8.82 2.19
N GLU A 307 -36.66 9.44 1.73
CA GLU A 307 -37.16 10.73 2.26
C GLU A 307 -37.55 10.68 3.74
N GLU A 308 -37.89 9.49 4.24
CA GLU A 308 -38.18 9.27 5.65
C GLU A 308 -37.01 9.67 6.57
N LEU A 309 -35.75 9.62 6.11
CA LEU A 309 -34.59 10.07 6.89
C LEU A 309 -34.60 11.59 7.17
N SER A 310 -35.34 12.37 6.37
CA SER A 310 -35.53 13.81 6.59
C SER A 310 -36.33 14.17 7.85
N ASN A 311 -36.81 13.14 8.57
CA ASN A 311 -37.47 13.24 9.87
C ASN A 311 -36.53 13.14 11.09
N LEU A 312 -35.25 12.83 10.87
CA LEU A 312 -34.30 12.50 11.93
C LEU A 312 -33.50 13.74 12.40
N PRO A 313 -33.29 13.93 13.71
CA PRO A 313 -32.46 15.01 14.24
C PRO A 313 -30.97 14.63 14.21
N LEU A 314 -30.44 14.32 13.02
CA LEU A 314 -29.05 13.89 12.86
C LEU A 314 -28.06 15.01 13.17
N LEU A 315 -27.10 14.71 14.04
CA LEU A 315 -25.88 15.47 14.30
C LEU A 315 -24.74 15.03 13.37
N SER A 316 -24.76 13.78 12.92
CA SER A 316 -23.79 13.23 11.97
C SER A 316 -24.41 12.12 11.11
N PHE A 317 -24.15 12.18 9.81
CA PHE A 317 -24.46 11.12 8.86
C PHE A 317 -23.23 10.83 7.99
N SER A 318 -22.79 9.58 7.99
CA SER A 318 -21.65 9.10 7.19
C SER A 318 -22.04 7.78 6.53
N ALA A 319 -21.99 7.74 5.19
CA ALA A 319 -22.33 6.58 4.36
C ALA A 319 -21.41 6.50 3.13
N GLU A 320 -20.13 6.79 3.36
CA GLU A 320 -19.07 6.84 2.36
C GLU A 320 -18.72 5.44 1.84
N ASN A 321 -18.08 5.34 0.67
CA ASN A 321 -17.59 4.09 0.07
C ASN A 321 -18.69 3.00 0.04
N ASN A 322 -19.70 3.26 -0.79
CA ASN A 322 -20.92 2.47 -0.99
C ASN A 322 -21.40 2.59 -2.45
N GLU A 323 -22.55 2.02 -2.79
CA GLU A 323 -23.20 2.10 -4.11
C GLU A 323 -24.47 2.98 -4.14
N LEU A 324 -24.58 3.92 -3.19
CA LEU A 324 -25.75 4.80 -3.10
C LEU A 324 -25.84 5.71 -4.34
N SER A 325 -27.05 5.94 -4.85
CA SER A 325 -27.25 6.49 -6.19
C SER A 325 -28.50 7.36 -6.34
N GLY A 326 -28.60 8.06 -7.47
CA GLY A 326 -29.61 9.08 -7.71
C GLY A 326 -29.23 10.44 -7.14
N ASP A 327 -30.10 11.42 -7.25
CA ASP A 327 -29.77 12.81 -6.90
C ASP A 327 -29.69 13.03 -5.38
N LEU A 328 -28.70 13.82 -4.94
CA LEU A 328 -28.59 14.24 -3.54
C LEU A 328 -29.85 15.03 -3.12
N PRO A 329 -30.69 14.55 -2.17
CA PRO A 329 -32.02 15.12 -2.02
C PRO A 329 -32.05 16.49 -1.35
N LYS A 330 -32.89 17.41 -1.85
CA LYS A 330 -33.10 18.75 -1.27
C LYS A 330 -33.56 18.73 0.19
N TRP A 331 -34.19 17.65 0.64
CA TRP A 331 -34.61 17.49 2.03
C TRP A 331 -33.45 17.32 3.02
N VAL A 332 -32.22 17.06 2.55
CA VAL A 332 -31.00 17.06 3.38
C VAL A 332 -30.87 18.40 4.13
N GLY A 333 -31.27 19.50 3.50
CA GLY A 333 -31.38 20.84 4.10
C GLY A 333 -32.42 21.00 5.22
N LYS A 334 -33.04 19.91 5.71
CA LYS A 334 -33.88 19.89 6.92
C LYS A 334 -33.11 19.49 8.19
N TRP A 335 -31.92 18.88 8.08
CA TRP A 335 -31.14 18.39 9.22
C TRP A 335 -30.39 19.52 9.96
N GLY A 336 -31.10 20.54 10.47
CA GLY A 336 -30.51 21.79 10.97
C GLY A 336 -29.54 21.67 12.17
N GLU A 337 -29.44 20.51 12.83
CA GLU A 337 -28.45 20.24 13.90
C GLU A 337 -27.20 19.49 13.38
N ILE A 338 -27.11 19.15 12.09
CA ILE A 338 -26.01 18.31 11.55
C ILE A 338 -24.67 19.07 11.53
N ASN A 339 -23.64 18.45 12.08
CA ASN A 339 -22.26 18.95 12.11
C ASN A 339 -21.40 18.34 11.00
N SER A 340 -21.67 17.09 10.60
CA SER A 340 -20.88 16.36 9.61
C SER A 340 -21.77 15.54 8.68
N LEU A 341 -21.58 15.71 7.38
CA LEU A 341 -22.28 14.99 6.31
C LEU A 341 -21.24 14.43 5.32
N LEU A 342 -21.04 13.11 5.36
CA LEU A 342 -20.02 12.43 4.57
C LEU A 342 -20.66 11.36 3.67
N LEU A 343 -20.54 11.55 2.36
CA LEU A 343 -21.15 10.70 1.31
C LEU A 343 -20.15 10.36 0.18
N ALA A 344 -18.85 10.56 0.44
CA ALA A 344 -17.78 10.34 -0.51
C ALA A 344 -17.74 8.89 -1.04
N GLY A 345 -17.26 8.65 -2.26
CA GLY A 345 -17.13 7.30 -2.82
C GLY A 345 -18.48 6.62 -3.02
N ASN A 346 -19.36 7.23 -3.81
CA ASN A 346 -20.71 6.74 -4.12
C ASN A 346 -21.06 7.00 -5.58
N ARG A 347 -22.32 6.76 -5.97
CA ARG A 347 -22.86 6.97 -7.33
C ARG A 347 -23.93 8.08 -7.36
N PHE A 348 -23.83 9.08 -6.47
CA PHE A 348 -24.81 10.18 -6.42
C PHE A 348 -24.74 11.08 -7.66
N THR A 349 -25.89 11.46 -8.19
CA THR A 349 -26.06 12.23 -9.44
C THR A 349 -26.66 13.61 -9.20
N GLY A 350 -27.02 14.31 -10.27
CA GLY A 350 -27.75 15.58 -10.19
C GLY A 350 -26.82 16.75 -9.89
N ARG A 351 -27.23 17.66 -9.02
CA ARG A 351 -26.44 18.83 -8.60
C ARG A 351 -26.39 18.93 -7.08
N VAL A 352 -25.34 19.54 -6.53
CA VAL A 352 -25.27 19.93 -5.11
C VAL A 352 -26.48 20.82 -4.76
N PRO A 353 -27.36 20.42 -3.83
CA PRO A 353 -28.54 21.22 -3.48
C PRO A 353 -28.17 22.51 -2.74
N LYS A 354 -28.69 23.64 -3.20
CA LYS A 354 -28.55 24.94 -2.49
C LYS A 354 -29.15 24.90 -1.08
N GLU A 355 -30.07 23.97 -0.84
CA GLU A 355 -30.72 23.73 0.45
C GLU A 355 -29.73 23.27 1.55
N ILE A 356 -28.52 22.82 1.18
CA ILE A 356 -27.39 22.60 2.13
C ILE A 356 -27.06 23.90 2.89
N GLY A 357 -27.27 25.07 2.29
CA GLY A 357 -27.10 26.37 2.95
C GLY A 357 -27.98 26.62 4.17
N ASN A 358 -29.02 25.80 4.40
CA ASN A 358 -29.84 25.86 5.62
C ASN A 358 -29.15 25.24 6.84
N LEU A 359 -28.07 24.47 6.63
CA LEU A 359 -27.42 23.66 7.66
C LEU A 359 -26.40 24.50 8.44
N THR A 360 -26.89 25.42 9.28
CA THR A 360 -26.04 26.41 9.97
C THR A 360 -25.01 25.81 10.93
N MET A 361 -25.23 24.58 11.42
CA MET A 361 -24.28 23.82 12.24
C MET A 361 -23.29 22.98 11.44
N LEU A 362 -23.46 22.84 10.11
CA LEU A 362 -22.62 21.98 9.28
C LEU A 362 -21.19 22.51 9.25
N ASN A 363 -20.25 21.69 9.71
CA ASN A 363 -18.84 22.01 9.83
C ASN A 363 -17.99 21.32 8.75
N SER A 364 -18.31 20.07 8.41
CA SER A 364 -17.58 19.27 7.43
C SER A 364 -18.53 18.58 6.44
N LEU A 365 -18.31 18.81 5.15
CA LEU A 365 -19.11 18.26 4.05
C LEU A 365 -18.18 17.56 3.03
N GLY A 366 -18.28 16.23 2.95
CA GLY A 366 -17.55 15.42 1.98
C GLY A 366 -18.49 14.76 0.98
N LEU A 367 -18.45 15.18 -0.28
CA LEU A 367 -19.22 14.61 -1.41
C LEU A 367 -18.30 14.10 -2.54
N SER A 368 -17.02 13.90 -2.26
CA SER A 368 -16.01 13.49 -3.24
C SER A 368 -16.27 12.13 -3.88
N ASN A 369 -15.58 11.82 -4.98
CA ASN A 369 -15.65 10.51 -5.65
C ASN A 369 -17.10 10.08 -5.94
N ASN A 370 -17.80 10.91 -6.73
CA ASN A 370 -19.22 10.78 -7.05
C ASN A 370 -19.52 11.24 -8.50
N LEU A 371 -20.79 11.28 -8.89
CA LEU A 371 -21.24 11.65 -10.24
C LEU A 371 -22.03 12.98 -10.24
N LEU A 372 -21.71 13.90 -9.33
CA LEU A 372 -22.38 15.20 -9.20
C LEU A 372 -22.00 16.13 -10.36
N THR A 373 -22.96 16.93 -10.84
CA THR A 373 -22.83 17.76 -12.04
C THR A 373 -23.18 19.23 -11.80
N GLY A 374 -22.75 20.10 -12.71
CA GLY A 374 -23.09 21.53 -12.69
C GLY A 374 -22.35 22.32 -11.61
N PHE A 375 -22.83 23.54 -11.33
CA PHE A 375 -22.11 24.47 -10.45
C PHE A 375 -22.36 24.19 -8.96
N VAL A 376 -21.34 24.48 -8.15
CA VAL A 376 -21.46 24.55 -6.69
C VAL A 376 -22.31 25.78 -6.32
N PRO A 377 -23.43 25.64 -5.59
CA PRO A 377 -24.28 26.77 -5.25
C PRO A 377 -23.64 27.64 -4.18
N ARG A 378 -23.48 28.94 -4.46
CA ARG A 378 -22.96 29.94 -3.49
C ARG A 378 -23.72 29.97 -2.16
N GLU A 379 -24.99 29.54 -2.17
CA GLU A 379 -25.80 29.39 -0.97
C GLU A 379 -25.20 28.40 0.05
N ILE A 380 -24.22 27.57 -0.35
CA ILE A 380 -23.43 26.72 0.56
C ILE A 380 -22.77 27.54 1.68
N CYS A 381 -22.35 28.78 1.42
CA CYS A 381 -21.77 29.66 2.43
C CYS A 381 -22.76 30.20 3.48
N ASN A 382 -24.06 29.91 3.34
CA ASN A 382 -25.04 30.16 4.40
C ASN A 382 -24.92 29.13 5.54
N ALA A 383 -24.26 27.99 5.32
CA ALA A 383 -23.81 27.08 6.37
C ALA A 383 -22.64 27.71 7.15
N VAL A 384 -22.95 28.66 8.05
CA VAL A 384 -21.96 29.53 8.70
C VAL A 384 -20.88 28.82 9.51
N SER A 385 -21.06 27.54 9.88
CA SER A 385 -20.07 26.74 10.61
C SER A 385 -19.09 25.97 9.71
N LEU A 386 -19.26 26.02 8.38
CA LEU A 386 -18.53 25.19 7.41
C LEU A 386 -17.04 25.57 7.39
N SER A 387 -16.18 24.64 7.82
CA SER A 387 -14.72 24.77 7.81
C SER A 387 -14.00 23.81 6.88
N GLU A 388 -14.68 22.76 6.43
CA GLU A 388 -14.15 21.72 5.52
C GLU A 388 -15.18 21.46 4.41
N LEU A 389 -14.80 21.70 3.16
CA LEU A 389 -15.58 21.37 1.98
C LEU A 389 -14.73 20.52 1.03
N ASP A 390 -15.17 19.30 0.81
CA ASP A 390 -14.57 18.35 -0.13
C ASP A 390 -15.58 17.91 -1.19
N LEU A 391 -15.25 18.21 -2.45
CA LEU A 391 -16.01 17.91 -3.66
C LEU A 391 -15.12 17.25 -4.74
N GLU A 392 -13.97 16.67 -4.36
CA GLU A 392 -12.99 16.00 -5.25
C GLU A 392 -13.66 14.97 -6.19
N SER A 393 -13.07 14.70 -7.35
CA SER A 393 -13.43 13.54 -8.20
C SER A 393 -14.93 13.46 -8.55
N ASN A 394 -15.40 14.47 -9.29
CA ASN A 394 -16.81 14.65 -9.68
C ASN A 394 -16.91 15.28 -11.10
N MET A 395 -18.12 15.66 -11.54
CA MET A 395 -18.37 16.34 -12.83
C MET A 395 -18.88 17.79 -12.63
N LEU A 396 -18.45 18.45 -11.55
CA LEU A 396 -18.85 19.83 -11.24
C LEU A 396 -18.22 20.79 -12.25
N SER A 397 -18.96 21.83 -12.64
CA SER A 397 -18.63 22.69 -13.77
C SER A 397 -19.17 24.11 -13.61
N GLY A 398 -18.59 25.05 -14.36
CA GLY A 398 -18.79 26.49 -14.16
C GLY A 398 -17.62 27.10 -13.41
N SER A 399 -17.77 28.33 -12.92
CA SER A 399 -16.67 29.09 -12.31
C SER A 399 -16.93 29.38 -10.83
N ILE A 400 -15.85 29.51 -10.05
CA ILE A 400 -15.86 29.81 -8.61
C ILE A 400 -15.81 31.33 -8.31
N GLY A 401 -16.08 32.17 -9.32
CA GLY A 401 -15.83 33.62 -9.35
C GLY A 401 -16.46 34.46 -8.23
N ASP A 402 -17.61 34.07 -7.67
CA ASP A 402 -18.19 34.63 -6.44
C ASP A 402 -18.59 33.56 -5.40
N THR A 403 -18.49 32.27 -5.75
CA THR A 403 -19.13 31.14 -5.07
C THR A 403 -18.80 31.03 -3.59
N PHE A 404 -17.54 31.22 -3.19
CA PHE A 404 -17.07 31.02 -1.81
C PHE A 404 -16.87 32.33 -1.04
N MET A 405 -17.23 33.48 -1.61
CA MET A 405 -16.99 34.81 -1.01
C MET A 405 -17.68 35.00 0.36
N GLY A 406 -18.74 34.23 0.65
CA GLY A 406 -19.42 34.23 1.95
C GLY A 406 -18.83 33.27 2.99
N CYS A 407 -17.96 32.33 2.61
CA CYS A 407 -17.58 31.15 3.41
C CYS A 407 -16.49 31.46 4.46
N ARG A 408 -16.78 32.40 5.38
CA ARG A 408 -15.81 33.03 6.30
C ARG A 408 -15.07 32.10 7.26
N ASN A 409 -15.55 30.89 7.49
CA ASN A 409 -14.93 29.91 8.39
C ASN A 409 -14.20 28.77 7.64
N LEU A 410 -14.15 28.81 6.30
CA LEU A 410 -13.62 27.75 5.46
C LEU A 410 -12.10 27.64 5.54
N THR A 411 -11.60 26.52 6.08
CA THR A 411 -10.16 26.23 6.24
C THR A 411 -9.62 25.19 5.28
N GLN A 412 -10.48 24.35 4.71
CA GLN A 412 -10.15 23.41 3.63
C GLN A 412 -11.18 23.53 2.52
N LEU A 413 -10.69 23.75 1.29
CA LEU A 413 -11.47 23.73 0.06
C LEU A 413 -10.78 22.79 -0.93
N VAL A 414 -11.40 21.63 -1.18
CA VAL A 414 -10.95 20.63 -2.16
C VAL A 414 -11.98 20.54 -3.28
N LEU A 415 -11.52 20.86 -4.50
CA LEU A 415 -12.33 20.90 -5.72
C LEU A 415 -11.67 20.14 -6.88
N SER A 416 -10.65 19.33 -6.58
CA SER A 416 -9.82 18.61 -7.53
C SER A 416 -10.58 17.59 -8.36
N GLU A 417 -10.04 17.18 -9.51
CA GLU A 417 -10.63 16.22 -10.45
C GLU A 417 -12.10 16.55 -10.81
N ASN A 418 -12.29 17.72 -11.41
CA ASN A 418 -13.60 18.27 -11.81
C ASN A 418 -13.48 19.02 -13.16
N GLN A 419 -14.56 19.72 -13.56
CA GLN A 419 -14.66 20.47 -14.82
C GLN A 419 -14.85 21.99 -14.58
N ILE A 420 -14.24 22.52 -13.51
CA ILE A 420 -14.33 23.93 -13.11
C ILE A 420 -13.50 24.79 -14.07
N VAL A 421 -14.05 25.92 -14.50
CA VAL A 421 -13.51 26.81 -15.54
C VAL A 421 -13.31 28.25 -15.07
N GLY A 422 -12.41 28.95 -15.75
CA GLY A 422 -12.12 30.36 -15.51
C GLY A 422 -10.94 30.57 -14.56
N VAL A 423 -10.82 31.78 -14.00
CA VAL A 423 -9.65 32.17 -13.21
C VAL A 423 -9.77 31.79 -11.74
N ILE A 424 -8.63 31.55 -11.09
CA ILE A 424 -8.54 31.52 -9.62
C ILE A 424 -8.94 32.92 -9.11
N PRO A 425 -10.01 33.06 -8.31
CA PRO A 425 -10.48 34.37 -7.88
C PRO A 425 -9.56 34.99 -6.84
N GLU A 426 -9.41 36.32 -6.88
CA GLU A 426 -8.56 37.01 -5.90
C GLU A 426 -9.08 36.85 -4.47
N TYR A 427 -10.40 36.90 -4.24
CA TYR A 427 -11.00 36.89 -2.88
C TYR A 427 -10.63 35.66 -2.02
N LEU A 428 -10.09 34.59 -2.60
CA LEU A 428 -9.65 33.40 -1.84
C LEU A 428 -8.57 33.72 -0.80
N PHE A 429 -7.80 34.81 -0.93
CA PHE A 429 -6.87 35.24 0.13
C PHE A 429 -7.59 35.79 1.39
N GLU A 430 -8.86 36.19 1.28
CA GLU A 430 -9.65 36.74 2.39
C GLU A 430 -10.31 35.64 3.26
N LEU A 431 -10.27 34.39 2.80
CA LEU A 431 -10.75 33.22 3.53
C LEU A 431 -9.63 32.63 4.40
N PRO A 432 -9.93 32.04 5.57
CA PRO A 432 -8.93 31.43 6.46
C PRO A 432 -8.46 30.05 5.96
N LEU A 433 -8.24 29.93 4.65
CA LEU A 433 -7.83 28.69 3.99
C LEU A 433 -6.43 28.29 4.47
N MET A 434 -6.34 27.02 4.85
CA MET A 434 -5.11 26.28 5.20
C MET A 434 -4.76 25.27 4.10
N VAL A 435 -5.78 24.69 3.46
CA VAL A 435 -5.65 23.84 2.26
C VAL A 435 -6.56 24.40 1.16
N LEU A 436 -5.96 24.67 0.00
CA LEU A 436 -6.66 24.99 -1.25
C LEU A 436 -6.18 24.03 -2.34
N ASP A 437 -7.04 23.09 -2.71
CA ASP A 437 -6.79 22.13 -3.80
C ASP A 437 -7.77 22.34 -4.96
N LEU A 438 -7.20 22.61 -6.13
CA LEU A 438 -7.86 22.92 -7.39
C LEU A 438 -7.35 22.02 -8.54
N ASP A 439 -6.68 20.90 -8.24
CA ASP A 439 -5.99 20.07 -9.23
C ASP A 439 -6.91 19.48 -10.29
N SER A 440 -6.37 19.15 -11.47
CA SER A 440 -7.08 18.38 -12.51
C SER A 440 -8.44 19.00 -12.89
N ASN A 441 -8.40 20.28 -13.25
CA ASN A 441 -9.55 21.11 -13.64
C ASN A 441 -9.27 21.88 -14.95
N LEU A 442 -10.16 22.80 -15.33
CA LEU A 442 -10.07 23.62 -16.54
C LEU A 442 -9.84 25.11 -16.21
N LEU A 443 -9.16 25.41 -15.11
CA LEU A 443 -8.83 26.77 -14.68
C LEU A 443 -7.76 27.40 -15.59
N ASN A 444 -7.81 28.72 -15.75
CA ASN A 444 -6.90 29.48 -16.61
C ASN A 444 -6.53 30.85 -16.02
N GLY A 445 -5.73 31.62 -16.76
CA GLY A 445 -5.20 32.91 -16.29
C GLY A 445 -4.09 32.76 -15.25
N SER A 446 -3.70 33.87 -14.64
CA SER A 446 -2.59 33.93 -13.68
C SER A 446 -3.03 33.70 -12.23
N ILE A 447 -2.17 33.06 -11.44
CA ILE A 447 -2.32 32.93 -9.99
C ILE A 447 -2.37 34.35 -9.35
N PRO A 448 -3.40 34.71 -8.56
CA PRO A 448 -3.52 36.06 -8.01
C PRO A 448 -2.40 36.41 -7.01
N VAL A 449 -1.73 37.56 -7.21
CA VAL A 449 -0.60 38.00 -6.37
C VAL A 449 -0.97 38.18 -4.88
N LYS A 450 -2.24 38.44 -4.56
CA LYS A 450 -2.71 38.50 -3.16
C LYS A 450 -2.84 37.14 -2.48
N LEU A 451 -2.92 36.02 -3.21
CA LEU A 451 -2.97 34.68 -2.61
C LEU A 451 -1.73 34.39 -1.76
N TRP A 452 -0.57 34.88 -2.22
CA TRP A 452 0.71 34.90 -1.51
C TRP A 452 0.72 35.72 -0.20
N LYS A 453 -0.38 36.41 0.13
CA LYS A 453 -0.54 37.24 1.35
C LYS A 453 -1.57 36.67 2.32
N SER A 454 -2.03 35.42 2.11
CA SER A 454 -2.75 34.67 3.15
C SER A 454 -1.88 34.53 4.40
N SER A 455 -2.51 34.55 5.58
CA SER A 455 -1.83 34.34 6.87
C SER A 455 -1.95 32.90 7.39
N SER A 456 -2.52 31.99 6.61
CA SER A 456 -2.93 30.65 7.05
C SER A 456 -2.71 29.54 6.04
N LEU A 457 -2.44 29.84 4.76
CA LEU A 457 -2.35 28.83 3.71
C LEU A 457 -1.08 28.00 3.87
N MET A 458 -1.25 26.69 4.03
CA MET A 458 -0.19 25.70 4.22
C MET A 458 -0.01 24.82 2.98
N GLU A 459 -1.09 24.57 2.24
CA GLU A 459 -1.08 23.81 1.00
C GLU A 459 -1.85 24.52 -0.11
N PHE A 460 -1.19 24.67 -1.25
CA PHE A 460 -1.80 25.15 -2.48
C PHE A 460 -1.48 24.20 -3.64
N SER A 461 -2.51 23.50 -4.11
CA SER A 461 -2.48 22.62 -5.28
C SER A 461 -3.33 23.24 -6.40
N ALA A 462 -2.75 23.37 -7.59
CA ALA A 462 -3.50 23.66 -8.82
C ALA A 462 -2.85 23.01 -10.07
N ALA A 463 -2.35 21.78 -9.92
CA ALA A 463 -1.79 20.94 -10.96
C ALA A 463 -2.79 20.62 -12.09
N ASN A 464 -2.29 20.14 -13.23
CA ASN A 464 -3.11 19.61 -14.34
C ASN A 464 -4.21 20.59 -14.81
N ASN A 465 -3.87 21.88 -14.93
CA ASN A 465 -4.78 22.96 -15.31
C ASN A 465 -4.23 23.75 -16.53
N MET A 466 -4.82 24.90 -16.87
CA MET A 466 -4.35 25.79 -17.94
C MET A 466 -3.85 27.15 -17.41
N LEU A 467 -3.30 27.19 -16.20
CA LEU A 467 -2.79 28.42 -15.58
C LEU A 467 -1.57 28.96 -16.33
N GLU A 468 -1.46 30.28 -16.41
CA GLU A 468 -0.44 31.02 -17.17
C GLU A 468 0.16 32.17 -16.36
N GLY A 469 1.01 33.01 -16.98
CA GLY A 469 1.80 34.00 -16.25
C GLY A 469 3.02 33.35 -15.59
N GLY A 470 3.39 33.79 -14.38
CA GLY A 470 4.56 33.30 -13.65
C GLY A 470 4.45 33.54 -12.14
N LEU A 471 5.38 32.99 -11.37
CA LEU A 471 5.43 33.18 -9.92
C LEU A 471 5.94 34.59 -9.57
N ALA A 472 5.24 35.28 -8.67
CA ALA A 472 5.58 36.63 -8.24
C ALA A 472 6.52 36.61 -7.02
N GLU A 473 7.40 37.60 -6.88
CA GLU A 473 8.32 37.70 -5.73
C GLU A 473 7.58 37.87 -4.39
N GLU A 474 6.32 38.32 -4.39
CA GLU A 474 5.47 38.30 -3.19
C GLU A 474 5.29 36.90 -2.56
N ILE A 475 5.56 35.81 -3.29
CA ILE A 475 5.45 34.43 -2.79
C ILE A 475 6.22 34.22 -1.48
N GLY A 476 7.38 34.84 -1.31
CA GLY A 476 8.18 34.75 -0.08
C GLY A 476 7.54 35.38 1.17
N SER A 477 6.35 35.98 1.04
CA SER A 477 5.55 36.43 2.19
C SER A 477 4.81 35.27 2.87
N LEU A 478 4.56 34.15 2.15
CA LEU A 478 3.69 33.07 2.59
C LEU A 478 4.44 32.02 3.43
N LEU A 479 5.04 32.46 4.55
CA LEU A 479 5.93 31.64 5.39
C LEU A 479 5.27 30.37 5.99
N THR A 480 3.94 30.29 5.97
CA THR A 480 3.15 29.12 6.38
C THR A 480 3.09 28.01 5.33
N LEU A 481 3.51 28.26 4.08
CA LEU A 481 3.38 27.30 2.99
C LEU A 481 4.34 26.12 3.16
N GLU A 482 3.77 24.92 3.26
CA GLU A 482 4.47 23.64 3.34
C GLU A 482 4.46 22.89 1.99
N ARG A 483 3.40 23.07 1.18
CA ARG A 483 3.19 22.33 -0.06
C ARG A 483 2.73 23.26 -1.19
N LEU A 484 3.51 23.32 -2.26
CA LEU A 484 3.19 24.06 -3.49
C LEU A 484 3.28 23.12 -4.70
N ILE A 485 2.14 22.85 -5.33
CA ILE A 485 2.02 21.88 -6.42
C ILE A 485 1.30 22.55 -7.59
N LEU A 486 2.05 22.82 -8.67
CA LEU A 486 1.59 23.55 -9.86
C LEU A 486 1.98 22.82 -11.16
N SER A 487 2.20 21.51 -11.08
CA SER A 487 2.60 20.62 -12.17
C SER A 487 1.64 20.66 -13.37
N ASN A 488 2.13 20.31 -14.57
CA ASN A 488 1.33 20.19 -15.80
C ASN A 488 0.44 21.42 -16.09
N ASN A 489 1.05 22.60 -16.21
CA ASN A 489 0.36 23.87 -16.47
C ASN A 489 1.07 24.66 -17.61
N ARG A 490 0.77 25.96 -17.76
CA ARG A 490 1.40 26.86 -18.74
C ARG A 490 2.15 28.01 -18.08
N LEU A 491 2.54 27.87 -16.81
CA LEU A 491 3.30 28.86 -16.06
C LEU A 491 4.69 29.05 -16.68
N SER A 492 5.23 30.27 -16.56
CA SER A 492 6.36 30.75 -17.36
C SER A 492 7.15 31.84 -16.61
N GLY A 493 8.19 32.38 -17.26
CA GLY A 493 9.09 33.35 -16.65
C GLY A 493 10.23 32.67 -15.90
N VAL A 494 10.66 33.25 -14.78
CA VAL A 494 11.73 32.71 -13.91
C VAL A 494 11.15 32.22 -12.60
N ILE A 495 11.86 31.34 -11.89
CA ILE A 495 11.54 31.01 -10.49
C ILE A 495 12.08 32.18 -9.62
N PRO A 496 11.22 32.88 -8.85
CA PRO A 496 11.61 34.06 -8.08
C PRO A 496 12.58 33.71 -6.95
N LYS A 497 13.48 34.64 -6.61
CA LYS A 497 14.45 34.42 -5.51
C LYS A 497 13.77 34.30 -4.16
N ALA A 498 12.65 34.99 -3.98
CA ALA A 498 11.82 34.91 -2.79
C ALA A 498 11.26 33.50 -2.48
N ILE A 499 11.35 32.53 -3.41
CA ILE A 499 10.99 31.14 -3.12
C ILE A 499 11.76 30.59 -1.91
N GLY A 500 13.04 30.96 -1.75
CA GLY A 500 13.89 30.54 -0.64
C GLY A 500 13.52 31.14 0.73
N MET A 501 12.55 32.05 0.79
CA MET A 501 12.02 32.58 2.06
C MET A 501 10.99 31.64 2.70
N LEU A 502 10.47 30.66 1.97
CA LEU A 502 9.43 29.74 2.43
C LEU A 502 9.98 28.67 3.37
N SER A 503 10.42 29.05 4.58
CA SER A 503 11.13 28.16 5.53
C SER A 503 10.39 26.86 5.90
N SER A 504 9.06 26.85 5.78
CA SER A 504 8.21 25.68 6.07
C SER A 504 8.03 24.73 4.88
N LEU A 505 8.48 25.11 3.67
CA LEU A 505 8.19 24.39 2.44
C LEU A 505 8.87 23.03 2.41
N SER A 506 8.06 21.97 2.32
CA SER A 506 8.50 20.58 2.23
C SER A 506 8.30 19.97 0.84
N VAL A 507 7.29 20.41 0.08
CA VAL A 507 7.07 19.98 -1.31
C VAL A 507 7.02 21.19 -2.22
N LEU A 508 7.92 21.22 -3.21
CA LEU A 508 7.88 22.15 -4.35
C LEU A 508 7.80 21.35 -5.65
N ASN A 509 6.63 21.32 -6.29
CA ASN A 509 6.45 20.74 -7.61
C ASN A 509 5.97 21.80 -8.62
N LEU A 510 6.83 22.11 -9.59
CA LEU A 510 6.60 23.03 -10.70
C LEU A 510 6.76 22.34 -12.07
N ASN A 511 6.61 21.01 -12.12
CA ASN A 511 6.96 20.21 -13.30
C ASN A 511 6.08 20.49 -14.53
N SER A 512 6.53 20.09 -15.72
CA SER A 512 5.76 20.15 -16.97
C SER A 512 5.12 21.52 -17.22
N ASN A 513 5.96 22.55 -17.22
CA ASN A 513 5.58 23.95 -17.37
C ASN A 513 6.52 24.64 -18.39
N GLN A 514 6.59 25.98 -18.37
CA GLN A 514 7.41 26.79 -19.26
C GLN A 514 8.35 27.73 -18.48
N PHE A 515 8.70 27.38 -17.23
CA PHE A 515 9.69 28.13 -16.44
C PHE A 515 11.07 28.08 -17.11
N SER A 516 11.84 29.14 -16.94
CA SER A 516 13.06 29.39 -17.70
C SER A 516 14.10 30.18 -16.91
N GLY A 517 15.34 30.19 -17.41
CA GLY A 517 16.47 30.80 -16.71
C GLY A 517 17.05 29.89 -15.63
N LEU A 518 17.73 30.47 -14.66
CA LEU A 518 18.47 29.72 -13.64
C LEU A 518 17.55 29.17 -12.54
N ILE A 519 17.90 28.01 -12.00
CA ILE A 519 17.41 27.57 -10.68
C ILE A 519 18.04 28.51 -9.64
N PRO A 520 17.25 29.20 -8.77
CA PRO A 520 17.80 30.11 -7.78
C PRO A 520 18.50 29.35 -6.65
N ALA A 521 19.75 29.73 -6.35
CA ALA A 521 20.53 29.17 -5.24
C ALA A 521 19.85 29.33 -3.87
N GLU A 522 18.97 30.33 -3.75
CA GLU A 522 18.11 30.55 -2.58
C GLU A 522 17.27 29.32 -2.18
N ILE A 523 16.99 28.38 -3.09
CA ILE A 523 16.33 27.09 -2.80
C ILE A 523 17.08 26.28 -1.73
N GLY A 524 18.41 26.41 -1.62
CA GLY A 524 19.19 25.78 -0.55
C GLY A 524 18.88 26.29 0.87
N SER A 525 18.04 27.32 1.02
CA SER A 525 17.54 27.82 2.30
C SER A 525 16.29 27.07 2.80
N LEU A 526 15.69 26.22 1.96
CA LEU A 526 14.46 25.49 2.25
C LEU A 526 14.74 24.23 3.08
N THR A 527 15.18 24.40 4.33
CA THR A 527 15.69 23.30 5.16
C THR A 527 14.68 22.18 5.45
N SER A 528 13.38 22.40 5.23
CA SER A 528 12.33 21.38 5.37
C SER A 528 11.98 20.63 4.07
N LEU A 529 12.65 20.94 2.96
CA LEU A 529 12.31 20.46 1.61
C LEU A 529 12.64 18.97 1.43
N THR A 530 11.59 18.14 1.35
CA THR A 530 11.69 16.69 1.09
C THR A 530 11.61 16.37 -0.40
N THR A 531 10.84 17.17 -1.17
CA THR A 531 10.60 16.97 -2.60
C THR A 531 10.84 18.26 -3.38
N LEU A 532 11.74 18.19 -4.37
CA LEU A 532 11.98 19.23 -5.36
C LEU A 532 11.80 18.67 -6.77
N ASP A 533 10.68 19.00 -7.41
CA ASP A 533 10.39 18.62 -8.80
C ASP A 533 10.21 19.86 -9.68
N LEU A 534 11.18 20.07 -10.58
CA LEU A 534 11.21 21.12 -11.60
C LEU A 534 11.29 20.52 -13.02
N GLY A 535 10.99 19.23 -13.18
CA GLY A 535 11.15 18.50 -14.44
C GLY A 535 10.30 19.07 -15.59
N GLY A 536 10.67 18.82 -16.84
CA GLY A 536 9.86 19.20 -18.01
C GLY A 536 9.65 20.72 -18.16
N ASN A 537 10.72 21.50 -18.03
CA ASN A 537 10.71 22.96 -18.13
C ASN A 537 11.77 23.45 -19.15
N ARG A 538 12.13 24.74 -19.10
CA ARG A 538 13.18 25.37 -19.93
C ARG A 538 14.28 26.01 -19.07
N LEU A 539 14.53 25.44 -17.89
CA LEU A 539 15.54 25.90 -16.94
C LEU A 539 16.94 25.62 -17.51
N ASN A 540 17.89 26.51 -17.24
CA ASN A 540 19.24 26.49 -17.81
C ASN A 540 20.31 26.95 -16.80
N GLY A 541 21.56 27.00 -17.26
CA GLY A 541 22.72 27.23 -16.38
C GLY A 541 23.04 25.99 -15.55
N SER A 542 23.70 26.16 -14.41
CA SER A 542 24.11 25.05 -13.52
C SER A 542 23.11 24.81 -12.39
N ILE A 543 22.98 23.55 -11.97
CA ILE A 543 22.29 23.20 -10.73
C ILE A 543 23.07 23.84 -9.54
N PRO A 544 22.42 24.60 -8.64
CA PRO A 544 23.09 25.22 -7.50
C PRO A 544 23.70 24.18 -6.55
N VAL A 545 24.90 24.44 -6.04
CA VAL A 545 25.59 23.53 -5.10
C VAL A 545 24.89 23.50 -3.73
N GLU A 546 24.16 24.57 -3.41
CA GLU A 546 23.37 24.77 -2.21
C GLU A 546 22.28 23.70 -2.04
N VAL A 547 21.78 23.11 -3.15
CA VAL A 547 20.84 21.96 -3.12
C VAL A 547 21.43 20.74 -2.38
N THR A 548 22.76 20.58 -2.40
CA THR A 548 23.42 19.47 -1.67
C THR A 548 23.36 19.61 -0.14
N GLY A 549 22.98 20.79 0.37
CA GLY A 549 22.85 21.10 1.79
C GLY A 549 21.46 20.84 2.40
N LEU A 550 20.48 20.40 1.60
CA LEU A 550 19.12 20.12 2.05
C LEU A 550 19.04 18.71 2.69
N SER A 551 19.08 18.61 4.03
CA SER A 551 19.12 17.33 4.76
C SER A 551 17.89 16.45 4.54
N GLU A 552 16.70 17.06 4.56
CA GLU A 552 15.41 16.38 4.41
C GLU A 552 15.15 15.90 2.97
N LEU A 553 15.96 16.27 1.98
CA LEU A 553 15.66 16.04 0.57
C LEU A 553 15.82 14.56 0.19
N GLN A 554 14.71 13.96 -0.26
CA GLN A 554 14.59 12.55 -0.63
C GLN A 554 14.02 12.32 -2.04
N CYS A 555 13.54 13.37 -2.70
CA CYS A 555 13.12 13.36 -4.09
C CYS A 555 13.65 14.61 -4.81
N LEU A 556 14.39 14.40 -5.90
CA LEU A 556 14.96 15.46 -6.73
C LEU A 556 14.75 15.11 -8.20
N VAL A 557 13.88 15.88 -8.87
CA VAL A 557 13.55 15.72 -10.29
C VAL A 557 13.82 17.04 -11.01
N LEU A 558 14.87 17.07 -11.84
CA LEU A 558 15.25 18.23 -12.67
C LEU A 558 15.31 17.87 -14.16
N SER A 559 14.75 16.72 -14.54
CA SER A 559 14.87 16.16 -15.88
C SER A 559 14.18 16.96 -16.96
N ASN A 560 14.51 16.69 -18.23
CA ASN A 560 13.86 17.28 -19.40
C ASN A 560 13.91 18.83 -19.36
N ASN A 561 15.12 19.37 -19.26
CA ASN A 561 15.44 20.79 -19.16
C ASN A 561 16.71 21.13 -19.99
N ASP A 562 17.18 22.38 -19.94
CA ASP A 562 18.41 22.86 -20.59
C ASP A 562 19.58 23.04 -19.60
N LEU A 563 19.60 22.30 -18.48
CA LEU A 563 20.61 22.42 -17.42
C LEU A 563 21.99 21.91 -17.88
N SER A 564 23.04 22.53 -17.36
CA SER A 564 24.42 22.44 -17.86
C SER A 564 25.44 22.54 -16.72
N GLY A 565 26.74 22.54 -17.04
CA GLY A 565 27.79 22.42 -16.02
C GLY A 565 27.88 20.98 -15.51
N SER A 566 28.35 20.77 -14.28
CA SER A 566 28.46 19.44 -13.67
C SER A 566 27.30 19.14 -12.71
N ILE A 567 27.09 17.85 -12.42
CA ILE A 567 26.31 17.44 -11.24
C ILE A 567 26.96 18.09 -9.99
N PRO A 568 26.20 18.73 -9.09
CA PRO A 568 26.75 19.38 -7.92
C PRO A 568 27.22 18.33 -6.91
N SER A 569 28.44 18.48 -6.38
CA SER A 569 28.91 17.68 -5.24
C SER A 569 29.60 18.53 -4.18
N SER A 570 29.53 18.03 -2.95
CA SER A 570 30.13 18.63 -1.77
C SER A 570 30.48 17.51 -0.80
N LYS A 571 31.66 17.56 -0.19
CA LYS A 571 32.08 16.61 0.85
C LYS A 571 31.25 16.72 2.13
N ASN A 572 30.52 17.82 2.28
CA ASN A 572 29.60 18.09 3.37
C ASN A 572 28.13 18.02 2.90
N SER A 573 27.82 17.25 1.85
CA SER A 573 26.44 17.01 1.43
C SER A 573 25.61 16.40 2.56
N SER A 574 24.34 16.78 2.66
CA SER A 574 23.37 16.25 3.62
C SER A 574 22.18 15.57 2.94
N TYR A 575 21.88 15.91 1.69
CA TYR A 575 20.75 15.35 0.94
C TYR A 575 20.80 13.82 0.80
N PHE A 576 19.62 13.17 0.69
CA PHE A 576 19.48 11.72 0.52
C PHE A 576 20.21 10.85 1.58
N LYS A 577 20.39 11.37 2.81
CA LYS A 577 21.03 10.63 3.93
C LYS A 577 20.07 10.24 5.04
N GLU A 578 18.97 10.97 5.23
CA GLU A 578 18.02 10.71 6.31
C GLU A 578 16.94 9.71 5.90
N VAL A 579 16.77 8.66 6.72
CA VAL A 579 15.78 7.58 6.51
C VAL A 579 14.49 7.85 7.31
N SER A 580 14.24 9.12 7.63
CA SER A 580 12.98 9.61 8.18
C SER A 580 11.87 9.41 7.13
N ILE A 581 10.80 8.70 7.47
CA ILE A 581 9.68 8.48 6.54
C ILE A 581 8.91 9.80 6.43
N PRO A 582 8.82 10.44 5.24
CA PRO A 582 8.07 11.67 5.06
C PRO A 582 6.56 11.38 5.09
N ASP A 583 5.76 12.44 5.10
CA ASP A 583 4.29 12.35 5.25
C ASP A 583 3.68 11.41 4.18
N SER A 584 2.72 10.57 4.60
CA SER A 584 2.42 9.28 3.94
C SER A 584 1.84 9.37 2.52
N SER A 585 1.54 10.60 2.06
CA SER A 585 1.08 10.89 0.70
C SER A 585 2.18 10.84 -0.37
N PHE A 586 3.48 10.91 -0.01
CA PHE A 586 4.58 11.02 -0.98
C PHE A 586 5.60 9.85 -0.99
N VAL A 587 5.28 8.73 -0.33
CA VAL A 587 6.12 7.52 -0.29
C VAL A 587 6.45 6.98 -1.70
N GLN A 588 5.60 7.24 -2.70
CA GLN A 588 5.77 6.83 -4.10
C GLN A 588 7.02 7.40 -4.79
N HIS A 589 7.59 8.50 -4.29
CA HIS A 589 8.78 9.16 -4.89
C HIS A 589 10.02 9.14 -3.97
N HIS A 590 9.99 8.38 -2.88
CA HIS A 590 11.10 8.27 -1.94
C HIS A 590 12.34 7.65 -2.60
N GLY A 591 13.46 8.39 -2.61
CA GLY A 591 14.72 7.94 -3.19
C GLY A 591 14.86 8.20 -4.70
N LEU A 592 13.99 9.00 -5.31
CA LEU A 592 14.10 9.36 -6.74
C LEU A 592 15.12 10.48 -6.95
N TYR A 593 16.16 10.21 -7.75
CA TYR A 593 17.17 11.18 -8.18
C TYR A 593 17.23 11.20 -9.71
N ASP A 594 16.53 12.15 -10.33
CA ASP A 594 16.37 12.24 -11.79
C ASP A 594 16.89 13.58 -12.35
N LEU A 595 18.00 13.50 -13.07
CA LEU A 595 18.60 14.61 -13.84
C LEU A 595 18.58 14.33 -15.36
N SER A 596 17.76 13.38 -15.81
CA SER A 596 17.76 12.89 -17.18
C SER A 596 17.42 13.95 -18.24
N ASN A 597 17.77 13.71 -19.50
CA ASN A 597 17.44 14.57 -20.65
C ASN A 597 17.79 16.06 -20.42
N ASN A 598 19.09 16.32 -20.21
CA ASN A 598 19.67 17.63 -19.93
C ASN A 598 20.99 17.80 -20.71
N ARG A 599 21.76 18.84 -20.41
CA ARG A 599 23.06 19.17 -21.03
C ARG A 599 24.22 19.10 -20.01
N LEU A 600 24.10 18.25 -18.98
CA LEU A 600 25.11 18.12 -17.91
C LEU A 600 26.40 17.47 -18.44
N THR A 601 27.53 17.82 -17.84
CA THR A 601 28.90 17.53 -18.27
C THR A 601 29.80 17.18 -17.08
N GLY A 602 31.10 16.91 -17.32
CA GLY A 602 32.04 16.53 -16.25
C GLY A 602 31.97 15.03 -15.95
N GLU A 603 32.38 14.62 -14.75
CA GLU A 603 32.30 13.23 -14.29
C GLU A 603 31.13 13.05 -13.31
N ILE A 604 30.66 11.81 -13.15
CA ILE A 604 29.68 11.47 -12.10
C ILE A 604 30.41 11.54 -10.74
N PRO A 605 29.97 12.34 -9.74
CA PRO A 605 30.73 12.50 -8.50
C PRO A 605 30.76 11.23 -7.63
N ASP A 606 31.92 10.94 -7.04
CA ASP A 606 32.08 9.84 -6.07
C ASP A 606 31.13 10.02 -4.87
N GLU A 607 30.84 11.26 -4.46
CA GLU A 607 29.96 11.57 -3.32
C GLU A 607 28.49 11.13 -3.52
N LEU A 608 28.04 10.82 -4.74
CA LEU A 608 26.70 10.25 -4.97
C LEU A 608 26.55 8.86 -4.32
N GLY A 609 27.65 8.12 -4.15
CA GLY A 609 27.64 6.84 -3.44
C GLY A 609 27.31 6.94 -1.94
N ASP A 610 27.30 8.15 -1.36
CA ASP A 610 26.91 8.39 0.04
C ASP A 610 25.45 8.82 0.19
N CYS A 611 24.67 8.83 -0.89
CA CYS A 611 23.24 9.19 -0.92
C CYS A 611 22.35 7.96 -0.65
N LEU A 612 22.48 7.38 0.55
CA LEU A 612 21.96 6.04 0.91
C LEU A 612 20.43 5.85 0.76
N VAL A 613 19.66 6.94 0.66
CA VAL A 613 18.21 6.91 0.42
C VAL A 613 17.86 6.62 -1.04
N VAL A 614 18.79 6.81 -2.00
CA VAL A 614 18.49 6.67 -3.43
C VAL A 614 18.04 5.25 -3.80
N VAL A 615 16.89 5.19 -4.47
CA VAL A 615 16.18 4.00 -4.98
C VAL A 615 16.29 3.96 -6.50
N ASP A 616 16.03 5.07 -7.19
CA ASP A 616 16.19 5.16 -8.65
C ASP A 616 17.08 6.34 -9.02
N LEU A 617 18.18 6.07 -9.74
CA LEU A 617 19.18 7.04 -10.18
C LEU A 617 19.16 7.16 -11.70
N LEU A 618 18.62 8.27 -12.21
CA LEU A 618 18.40 8.53 -13.63
C LEU A 618 19.24 9.74 -14.08
N LEU A 619 20.32 9.48 -14.81
CA LEU A 619 21.27 10.49 -15.33
C LEU A 619 21.42 10.42 -16.86
N ASN A 620 20.52 9.70 -17.51
CA ASN A 620 20.53 9.42 -18.95
C ASN A 620 20.26 10.65 -19.82
N GLY A 621 20.61 10.57 -21.11
CA GLY A 621 20.38 11.66 -22.07
C GLY A 621 21.12 12.95 -21.70
N ASN A 622 22.41 12.85 -21.40
CA ASN A 622 23.27 13.96 -20.97
C ASN A 622 24.63 13.90 -21.71
N MET A 623 25.61 14.73 -21.29
CA MET A 623 26.98 14.71 -21.80
C MET A 623 28.00 14.36 -20.70
N LEU A 624 27.60 13.52 -19.73
CA LEU A 624 28.46 13.06 -18.63
C LEU A 624 29.57 12.17 -19.17
N SER A 625 30.75 12.27 -18.56
CA SER A 625 32.01 11.71 -19.04
C SER A 625 32.79 11.06 -17.90
N GLY A 626 34.07 10.73 -18.11
CA GLY A 626 34.89 10.07 -17.11
C GLY A 626 34.63 8.56 -17.04
N LYS A 627 34.56 8.00 -15.83
CA LYS A 627 34.26 6.58 -15.56
C LYS A 627 33.03 6.44 -14.68
N LEU A 628 32.44 5.24 -14.66
CA LEU A 628 31.46 4.87 -13.63
C LEU A 628 32.17 4.84 -12.25
N PRO A 629 31.70 5.62 -11.25
CA PRO A 629 32.25 5.56 -9.90
C PRO A 629 31.98 4.19 -9.25
N THR A 630 32.96 3.64 -8.53
CA THR A 630 32.75 2.42 -7.73
C THR A 630 31.90 2.70 -6.50
N SER A 631 31.80 3.96 -6.07
CA SER A 631 31.02 4.39 -4.91
C SER A 631 29.52 4.14 -5.07
N LEU A 632 28.97 4.17 -6.30
CA LEU A 632 27.55 3.93 -6.56
C LEU A 632 27.10 2.52 -6.12
N ALA A 633 28.01 1.54 -6.06
CA ALA A 633 27.71 0.21 -5.55
C ALA A 633 27.35 0.18 -4.04
N LYS A 634 27.67 1.26 -3.28
CA LYS A 634 27.24 1.44 -1.88
C LYS A 634 25.71 1.62 -1.74
N LEU A 635 25.00 2.00 -2.81
CA LEU A 635 23.57 2.31 -2.77
C LEU A 635 22.75 1.01 -2.66
N THR A 636 22.65 0.47 -1.43
CA THR A 636 21.98 -0.81 -1.14
C THR A 636 20.46 -0.80 -1.33
N ASN A 637 19.87 0.39 -1.53
CA ASN A 637 18.45 0.58 -1.85
C ASN A 637 18.16 0.65 -3.37
N LEU A 638 19.19 0.76 -4.21
CA LEU A 638 19.07 1.04 -5.64
C LEU A 638 18.34 -0.09 -6.40
N THR A 639 17.20 0.24 -7.01
CA THR A 639 16.41 -0.60 -7.92
C THR A 639 16.66 -0.27 -9.39
N THR A 640 16.88 1.00 -9.74
CA THR A 640 17.15 1.41 -11.13
C THR A 640 18.40 2.27 -11.21
N LEU A 641 19.28 1.93 -12.15
CA LEU A 641 20.40 2.76 -12.57
C LEU A 641 20.33 2.97 -14.09
N ASP A 642 20.03 4.19 -14.52
CA ASP A 642 20.06 4.59 -15.93
C ASP A 642 21.08 5.70 -16.16
N LEU A 643 22.17 5.35 -16.87
CA LEU A 643 23.24 6.24 -17.31
C LEU A 643 23.32 6.30 -18.85
N SER A 644 22.28 5.80 -19.55
CA SER A 644 22.27 5.67 -21.01
C SER A 644 22.39 7.01 -21.76
N GLY A 645 22.89 6.99 -22.99
CA GLY A 645 23.00 8.20 -23.81
C GLY A 645 23.91 9.27 -23.19
N ASN A 646 25.15 8.90 -22.89
CA ASN A 646 26.18 9.75 -22.29
C ASN A 646 27.55 9.49 -22.96
N LEU A 647 28.62 10.08 -22.42
CA LEU A 647 30.00 9.98 -22.92
C LEU A 647 30.90 9.16 -21.96
N LEU A 648 30.32 8.30 -21.12
CA LEU A 648 31.03 7.55 -20.08
C LEU A 648 32.01 6.54 -20.68
N SER A 649 33.12 6.31 -19.99
CA SER A 649 34.24 5.47 -20.45
C SER A 649 34.78 4.55 -19.34
N GLY A 650 35.85 3.80 -19.63
CA GLY A 650 36.32 2.73 -18.75
C GLY A 650 35.42 1.50 -18.86
N GLY A 651 35.41 0.64 -17.84
CA GLY A 651 34.55 -0.54 -17.76
C GLY A 651 33.58 -0.48 -16.59
N ILE A 652 32.63 -1.41 -16.52
CA ILE A 652 31.70 -1.53 -15.40
C ILE A 652 32.48 -2.01 -14.16
N PRO A 653 32.39 -1.33 -13.00
CA PRO A 653 32.92 -1.83 -11.73
C PRO A 653 32.36 -3.21 -11.34
N ALA A 654 33.21 -4.08 -10.82
CA ALA A 654 32.79 -5.41 -10.35
C ALA A 654 31.95 -5.33 -9.06
N GLU A 655 32.15 -4.26 -8.31
CA GLU A 655 31.45 -3.91 -7.07
C GLU A 655 29.93 -3.84 -7.25
N PHE A 656 29.42 -3.51 -8.45
CA PHE A 656 27.99 -3.50 -8.74
C PHE A 656 27.31 -4.86 -8.56
N GLY A 657 28.04 -5.99 -8.53
CA GLY A 657 27.47 -7.29 -8.14
C GLY A 657 26.93 -7.33 -6.70
N GLN A 658 27.27 -6.34 -5.86
CA GLN A 658 26.79 -6.21 -4.48
C GLN A 658 25.45 -5.46 -4.37
N SER A 659 24.98 -4.80 -5.43
CA SER A 659 23.73 -4.03 -5.47
C SER A 659 22.50 -4.95 -5.60
N LEU A 660 22.31 -5.85 -4.63
CA LEU A 660 21.39 -7.01 -4.75
C LEU A 660 19.91 -6.68 -5.02
N LYS A 661 19.46 -5.44 -4.81
CA LYS A 661 18.09 -4.98 -5.14
C LYS A 661 17.91 -4.52 -6.60
N LEU A 662 19.00 -4.38 -7.37
CA LEU A 662 18.96 -3.76 -8.70
C LEU A 662 18.13 -4.58 -9.68
N GLN A 663 17.11 -3.93 -10.27
CA GLN A 663 16.16 -4.51 -11.22
C GLN A 663 16.41 -4.02 -12.65
N GLY A 664 16.85 -2.78 -12.83
CA GLY A 664 17.21 -2.19 -14.13
C GLY A 664 18.63 -1.63 -14.14
N LEU A 665 19.44 -2.08 -15.09
CA LEU A 665 20.76 -1.51 -15.38
C LEU A 665 20.84 -1.12 -16.87
N TYR A 666 20.87 0.20 -17.13
CA TYR A 666 20.86 0.79 -18.47
C TYR A 666 22.11 1.64 -18.65
N LEU A 667 23.01 1.20 -19.55
CA LEU A 667 24.31 1.82 -19.83
C LEU A 667 24.52 2.03 -21.34
N GLU A 668 23.47 1.90 -22.15
CA GLU A 668 23.54 1.95 -23.61
C GLU A 668 23.94 3.32 -24.16
N ASN A 669 24.41 3.36 -25.41
CA ASN A 669 24.81 4.59 -26.10
C ASN A 669 25.85 5.39 -25.30
N ASN A 670 26.94 4.72 -24.93
CA ASN A 670 28.06 5.28 -24.19
C ASN A 670 29.40 4.86 -24.86
N ASN A 671 30.53 5.18 -24.24
CA ASN A 671 31.87 4.86 -24.73
C ASN A 671 32.59 3.84 -23.82
N LEU A 672 31.83 2.93 -23.19
CA LEU A 672 32.34 1.92 -22.26
C LEU A 672 33.13 0.82 -22.98
N THR A 673 34.05 0.19 -22.25
CA THR A 673 35.15 -0.65 -22.76
C THR A 673 35.47 -1.79 -21.78
N GLY A 674 36.40 -2.67 -22.17
CA GLY A 674 36.85 -3.78 -21.32
C GLY A 674 35.92 -4.98 -21.42
N ARG A 675 35.77 -5.73 -20.33
CA ARG A 675 34.92 -6.93 -20.24
C ARG A 675 33.71 -6.66 -19.36
N ILE A 676 32.62 -7.39 -19.62
CA ILE A 676 31.46 -7.44 -18.72
C ILE A 676 31.89 -8.21 -17.44
N PRO A 677 31.73 -7.65 -16.22
CA PRO A 677 32.09 -8.34 -14.98
C PRO A 677 31.29 -9.62 -14.77
N VAL A 678 31.91 -10.66 -14.21
CA VAL A 678 31.22 -11.93 -13.89
C VAL A 678 30.31 -11.78 -12.66
N GLU A 679 30.61 -10.77 -11.84
CA GLU A 679 29.95 -10.38 -10.61
C GLU A 679 28.51 -9.86 -10.84
N LEU A 680 28.22 -9.31 -12.02
CA LEU A 680 26.84 -8.93 -12.39
C LEU A 680 25.90 -10.16 -12.39
N GLY A 681 26.43 -11.37 -12.59
CA GLY A 681 25.69 -12.63 -12.42
C GLY A 681 25.33 -12.99 -10.96
N GLN A 682 25.48 -12.07 -10.01
CA GLN A 682 24.99 -12.16 -8.62
C GLN A 682 23.70 -11.33 -8.39
N LEU A 683 23.26 -10.55 -9.38
CA LEU A 683 22.09 -9.66 -9.30
C LEU A 683 20.79 -10.42 -9.57
N HIS A 684 20.41 -11.31 -8.66
CA HIS A 684 19.24 -12.19 -8.82
C HIS A 684 17.90 -11.44 -8.99
N SER A 685 17.81 -10.17 -8.58
CA SER A 685 16.65 -9.29 -8.79
C SER A 685 16.63 -8.58 -10.15
N LEU A 686 17.65 -8.74 -11.00
CA LEU A 686 17.76 -8.01 -12.26
C LEU A 686 16.71 -8.48 -13.27
N VAL A 687 15.85 -7.56 -13.72
CA VAL A 687 14.75 -7.77 -14.66
C VAL A 687 15.11 -7.30 -16.08
N LYS A 688 15.92 -6.24 -16.20
CA LYS A 688 16.40 -5.70 -17.48
C LYS A 688 17.88 -5.30 -17.41
N LEU A 689 18.64 -5.67 -18.45
CA LEU A 689 20.05 -5.29 -18.65
C LEU A 689 20.26 -4.80 -20.08
N ASN A 690 20.65 -3.53 -20.23
CA ASN A 690 20.98 -2.93 -21.52
C ASN A 690 22.40 -2.35 -21.53
N LEU A 691 23.28 -2.93 -22.35
CA LEU A 691 24.68 -2.50 -22.55
C LEU A 691 24.95 -2.05 -24.00
N THR A 692 23.88 -1.80 -24.77
CA THR A 692 23.91 -1.58 -26.23
C THR A 692 24.79 -0.43 -26.69
N ASN A 693 25.39 -0.52 -27.88
CA ASN A 693 26.11 0.58 -28.53
C ASN A 693 27.22 1.15 -27.64
N ASN A 694 28.16 0.26 -27.31
CA ASN A 694 29.35 0.49 -26.49
C ASN A 694 30.56 -0.22 -27.15
N ARG A 695 31.66 -0.40 -26.43
CA ARG A 695 32.88 -1.12 -26.89
C ARG A 695 33.29 -2.24 -25.94
N PHE A 696 32.33 -2.90 -25.30
CA PHE A 696 32.58 -4.10 -24.49
C PHE A 696 33.13 -5.24 -25.36
N SER A 697 34.02 -6.04 -24.79
CA SER A 697 34.85 -7.02 -25.51
C SER A 697 35.09 -8.27 -24.67
N GLY A 698 35.52 -9.37 -25.29
CA GLY A 698 35.56 -10.69 -24.65
C GLY A 698 34.21 -11.40 -24.67
N SER A 699 34.17 -12.58 -24.04
CA SER A 699 32.99 -13.43 -23.95
C SER A 699 31.94 -12.96 -22.95
N ILE A 700 30.67 -13.23 -23.26
CA ILE A 700 29.53 -13.05 -22.35
C ILE A 700 29.75 -13.93 -21.10
N PRO A 701 29.58 -13.41 -19.86
CA PRO A 701 29.77 -14.20 -18.64
C PRO A 701 28.80 -15.39 -18.54
N SER A 702 29.33 -16.60 -18.34
CA SER A 702 28.49 -17.79 -18.09
C SER A 702 27.69 -17.70 -16.78
N THR A 703 28.06 -16.79 -15.87
CA THR A 703 27.32 -16.48 -14.64
C THR A 703 25.96 -15.84 -14.91
N PHE A 704 25.71 -15.26 -16.09
CA PHE A 704 24.42 -14.66 -16.45
C PHE A 704 23.26 -15.67 -16.43
N GLY A 705 23.54 -16.97 -16.60
CA GLY A 705 22.54 -18.04 -16.42
C GLY A 705 21.86 -18.09 -15.04
N ARG A 706 22.42 -17.41 -14.02
CA ARG A 706 21.83 -17.25 -12.68
C ARG A 706 20.79 -16.14 -12.59
N LEU A 707 20.70 -15.27 -13.60
CA LEU A 707 19.78 -14.12 -13.64
C LEU A 707 18.38 -14.60 -14.06
N THR A 708 17.78 -15.48 -13.25
CA THR A 708 16.49 -16.12 -13.56
C THR A 708 15.31 -15.15 -13.56
N GLY A 709 15.44 -13.96 -12.97
CA GLY A 709 14.47 -12.86 -13.07
C GLY A 709 14.55 -12.04 -14.36
N LEU A 710 15.59 -12.23 -15.19
CA LEU A 710 15.85 -11.36 -16.34
C LEU A 710 14.87 -11.61 -17.48
N THR A 711 14.18 -10.55 -17.91
CA THR A 711 13.21 -10.56 -19.01
C THR A 711 13.77 -9.99 -20.31
N HIS A 712 14.72 -9.05 -20.24
CA HIS A 712 15.34 -8.43 -21.41
C HIS A 712 16.86 -8.34 -21.24
N LEU A 713 17.58 -8.83 -22.25
CA LEU A 713 19.04 -8.75 -22.35
C LEU A 713 19.42 -8.16 -23.71
N ASP A 714 19.94 -6.93 -23.71
CA ASP A 714 20.53 -6.32 -24.91
C ASP A 714 22.01 -6.00 -24.69
N LEU A 715 22.85 -6.68 -25.47
CA LEU A 715 24.31 -6.53 -25.53
C LEU A 715 24.75 -6.13 -26.95
N SER A 716 23.83 -5.68 -27.79
CA SER A 716 24.08 -5.43 -29.21
C SER A 716 25.03 -4.26 -29.46
N ARG A 717 25.57 -4.17 -30.67
CA ARG A 717 26.47 -3.10 -31.13
C ARG A 717 27.68 -2.92 -30.20
N ASN A 718 28.41 -4.01 -30.00
CA ASN A 718 29.60 -4.07 -29.14
C ASN A 718 30.73 -4.82 -29.87
N LEU A 719 31.79 -5.19 -29.15
CA LEU A 719 32.95 -5.94 -29.65
C LEU A 719 33.08 -7.32 -28.98
N LEU A 720 31.96 -7.88 -28.48
CA LEU A 720 31.93 -9.16 -27.77
C LEU A 720 32.29 -10.31 -28.71
N ASP A 721 33.03 -11.30 -28.19
CA ASP A 721 33.57 -12.43 -28.94
C ASP A 721 33.41 -13.76 -28.17
N GLY A 722 34.03 -14.84 -28.64
CA GLY A 722 33.84 -16.18 -28.09
C GLY A 722 32.50 -16.80 -28.48
N GLU A 723 32.07 -17.82 -27.73
CA GLU A 723 30.84 -18.59 -27.99
C GLU A 723 29.74 -18.23 -26.97
N LEU A 724 28.47 -18.53 -27.29
CA LEU A 724 27.37 -18.34 -26.36
C LEU A 724 27.42 -19.36 -25.21
N PRO A 725 27.48 -18.94 -23.92
CA PRO A 725 27.48 -19.88 -22.81
C PRO A 725 26.19 -20.72 -22.77
N PRO A 726 26.27 -22.07 -22.75
CA PRO A 726 25.08 -22.92 -22.64
C PRO A 726 24.27 -22.69 -21.34
N THR A 727 24.88 -22.11 -20.31
CA THR A 727 24.21 -21.72 -19.05
C THR A 727 23.16 -20.62 -19.23
N LEU A 728 23.17 -19.88 -20.34
CA LEU A 728 22.08 -18.93 -20.64
C LEU A 728 20.73 -19.65 -20.86
N SER A 729 20.73 -20.97 -21.13
CA SER A 729 19.52 -21.79 -21.23
C SER A 729 18.61 -21.74 -19.99
N SER A 730 19.15 -21.54 -18.78
CA SER A 730 18.35 -21.44 -17.55
C SER A 730 17.62 -20.11 -17.32
N MET A 731 17.73 -19.15 -18.25
CA MET A 731 17.06 -17.84 -18.17
C MET A 731 15.61 -17.92 -18.67
N VAL A 732 14.79 -18.75 -18.04
CA VAL A 732 13.45 -19.14 -18.55
C VAL A 732 12.43 -17.99 -18.67
N ASN A 733 12.61 -16.90 -17.93
CA ASN A 733 11.76 -15.71 -17.98
C ASN A 733 12.16 -14.70 -19.08
N LEU A 734 13.16 -15.02 -19.91
CA LEU A 734 13.63 -14.11 -20.97
C LEU A 734 12.58 -13.98 -22.08
N VAL A 735 12.26 -12.73 -22.44
CA VAL A 735 11.30 -12.31 -23.47
C VAL A 735 12.02 -11.69 -24.67
N GLY A 736 13.08 -10.91 -24.42
CA GLY A 736 13.89 -10.27 -25.46
C GLY A 736 15.38 -10.59 -25.33
N LEU A 737 15.97 -11.12 -26.41
CA LEU A 737 17.41 -11.36 -26.53
C LEU A 737 17.99 -10.65 -27.76
N PHE A 738 18.90 -9.71 -27.52
CA PHE A 738 19.48 -8.85 -28.54
C PHE A 738 21.00 -8.86 -28.44
N LEU A 739 21.66 -9.45 -29.44
CA LEU A 739 23.12 -9.66 -29.48
C LEU A 739 23.74 -9.16 -30.79
N GLN A 740 22.94 -8.51 -31.64
CA GLN A 740 23.31 -8.14 -33.01
C GLN A 740 24.51 -7.19 -33.09
N GLN A 741 25.25 -7.24 -34.20
CA GLN A 741 26.42 -6.39 -34.46
C GLN A 741 27.51 -6.56 -33.36
N ASN A 742 28.00 -7.79 -33.26
CA ASN A 742 29.11 -8.21 -32.38
C ASN A 742 30.07 -9.13 -33.17
N LYS A 743 30.92 -9.91 -32.48
CA LYS A 743 31.85 -10.89 -33.06
C LYS A 743 31.67 -12.28 -32.47
N ILE A 744 30.48 -12.58 -31.94
CA ILE A 744 30.17 -13.85 -31.25
C ILE A 744 30.15 -14.97 -32.31
N SER A 745 30.70 -16.12 -31.96
CA SER A 745 30.96 -17.26 -32.86
C SER A 745 30.50 -18.59 -32.24
N GLY A 746 30.93 -19.70 -32.83
CA GLY A 746 30.55 -21.06 -32.41
C GLY A 746 29.31 -21.58 -33.12
N CYS A 747 28.76 -22.68 -32.61
CA CYS A 747 27.47 -23.24 -33.00
C CYS A 747 26.39 -22.94 -31.94
N LEU A 748 25.13 -23.20 -32.25
CA LEU A 748 24.00 -22.90 -31.37
C LEU A 748 23.39 -24.13 -30.67
N ASP A 749 23.78 -25.36 -31.03
CA ASP A 749 23.09 -26.59 -30.58
C ASP A 749 23.03 -26.74 -29.04
N GLU A 750 24.10 -26.42 -28.30
CA GLU A 750 24.10 -26.50 -26.82
C GLU A 750 23.30 -25.37 -26.14
N PHE A 751 23.20 -24.19 -26.77
CA PHE A 751 22.47 -23.04 -26.24
C PHE A 751 20.94 -23.26 -26.30
N PHE A 752 20.43 -23.96 -27.32
CA PHE A 752 19.00 -24.25 -27.48
C PHE A 752 18.50 -25.50 -26.72
N VAL A 753 19.31 -26.13 -25.87
CA VAL A 753 18.90 -27.33 -25.10
C VAL A 753 17.70 -27.07 -24.19
N GLY A 754 17.58 -25.85 -23.63
CA GLY A 754 16.44 -25.42 -22.81
C GLY A 754 15.27 -24.77 -23.55
N ALA A 755 15.32 -24.68 -24.89
CA ALA A 755 14.45 -23.78 -25.68
C ALA A 755 12.93 -24.09 -25.62
N MET A 756 12.50 -25.18 -24.99
CA MET A 756 11.08 -25.51 -24.77
C MET A 756 10.47 -24.82 -23.54
N GLU A 757 11.29 -24.31 -22.62
CA GLU A 757 10.82 -23.57 -21.42
C GLU A 757 10.86 -22.04 -21.62
N TRP A 758 11.47 -21.58 -22.71
CA TRP A 758 11.67 -20.16 -23.02
C TRP A 758 10.40 -19.46 -23.53
N ARG A 759 10.22 -18.22 -23.06
CA ARG A 759 9.15 -17.29 -23.48
C ARG A 759 9.68 -16.14 -24.34
N ILE A 760 10.77 -16.38 -25.07
CA ILE A 760 11.40 -15.36 -25.92
C ILE A 760 10.47 -15.05 -27.10
N GLU A 761 9.99 -13.81 -27.16
CA GLU A 761 9.22 -13.26 -28.27
C GLU A 761 10.13 -12.71 -29.37
N THR A 762 11.23 -12.06 -28.98
CA THR A 762 12.18 -11.44 -29.92
C THR A 762 13.60 -11.94 -29.70
N MET A 763 14.20 -12.50 -30.75
CA MET A 763 15.60 -12.93 -30.79
C MET A 763 16.32 -12.32 -32.00
N ASN A 764 17.32 -11.48 -31.76
CA ASN A 764 18.19 -10.94 -32.80
C ASN A 764 19.67 -11.26 -32.53
N LEU A 765 20.24 -12.10 -33.40
CA LEU A 765 21.64 -12.55 -33.38
C LEU A 765 22.41 -12.07 -34.63
N SER A 766 21.85 -11.15 -35.41
CA SER A 766 22.39 -10.76 -36.72
C SER A 766 23.77 -10.09 -36.66
N ASN A 767 24.49 -10.09 -37.79
CA ASN A 767 25.80 -9.45 -37.93
C ASN A 767 26.79 -9.92 -36.85
N ASN A 768 27.04 -11.23 -36.83
CA ASN A 768 27.94 -11.94 -35.94
C ASN A 768 28.77 -12.95 -36.75
N LEU A 769 29.50 -13.84 -36.06
CA LEU A 769 30.35 -14.88 -36.63
C LEU A 769 29.81 -16.30 -36.37
N PHE A 770 28.52 -16.45 -36.05
CA PHE A 770 27.90 -17.75 -35.78
C PHE A 770 27.95 -18.66 -37.02
N SER A 771 28.21 -19.94 -36.79
CA SER A 771 28.49 -20.93 -37.84
C SER A 771 27.79 -22.27 -37.59
N GLU A 772 28.13 -23.28 -38.39
CA GLU A 772 27.46 -24.60 -38.42
C GLU A 772 25.95 -24.50 -38.73
N MET A 773 25.22 -25.59 -38.48
CA MET A 773 23.80 -25.72 -38.85
C MET A 773 22.89 -24.98 -37.88
N LEU A 774 21.71 -24.55 -38.37
CA LEU A 774 20.65 -24.03 -37.51
C LEU A 774 20.08 -25.16 -36.62
N PRO A 775 19.95 -24.95 -35.30
CA PRO A 775 19.53 -25.99 -34.36
C PRO A 775 18.06 -26.34 -34.56
N ARG A 776 17.73 -27.64 -34.54
CA ARG A 776 16.34 -28.11 -34.75
C ARG A 776 15.37 -27.64 -33.67
N ALA A 777 15.86 -27.43 -32.45
CA ALA A 777 15.09 -26.98 -31.29
C ALA A 777 14.54 -25.54 -31.44
N LEU A 778 15.06 -24.75 -32.39
CA LEU A 778 14.51 -23.44 -32.78
C LEU A 778 13.02 -23.53 -33.18
N GLY A 779 12.60 -24.67 -33.76
CA GLY A 779 11.19 -24.93 -34.12
C GLY A 779 10.26 -25.28 -32.94
N ASN A 780 10.77 -25.24 -31.69
CA ASN A 780 9.97 -25.48 -30.48
C ASN A 780 9.65 -24.18 -29.71
N MET A 781 10.22 -23.04 -30.10
CA MET A 781 10.09 -21.75 -29.39
C MET A 781 8.77 -21.05 -29.75
N SER A 782 7.64 -21.59 -29.30
CA SER A 782 6.28 -21.20 -29.73
C SER A 782 5.91 -19.73 -29.52
N TYR A 783 6.63 -18.98 -28.70
CA TYR A 783 6.39 -17.56 -28.41
C TYR A 783 7.09 -16.60 -29.38
N LEU A 784 8.01 -17.07 -30.25
CA LEU A 784 8.77 -16.18 -31.15
C LEU A 784 7.86 -15.46 -32.15
N THR A 785 7.83 -14.13 -32.04
CA THR A 785 7.23 -13.21 -33.02
C THR A 785 8.27 -12.63 -33.98
N THR A 786 9.52 -12.45 -33.53
CA THR A 786 10.61 -11.85 -34.31
C THR A 786 11.89 -12.67 -34.18
N LEU A 787 12.41 -13.15 -35.32
CA LEU A 787 13.67 -13.89 -35.41
C LEU A 787 14.58 -13.32 -36.49
N ASP A 788 15.73 -12.78 -36.09
CA ASP A 788 16.73 -12.21 -37.00
C ASP A 788 18.12 -12.84 -36.77
N LEU A 789 18.61 -13.53 -37.79
CA LEU A 789 19.91 -14.21 -37.83
C LEU A 789 20.78 -13.72 -39.02
N HIS A 790 20.43 -12.61 -39.67
CA HIS A 790 21.08 -12.19 -40.92
C HIS A 790 22.57 -11.86 -40.77
N GLY A 791 23.35 -11.93 -41.85
CA GLY A 791 24.76 -11.53 -41.83
C GLY A 791 25.63 -12.40 -40.92
N ASN A 792 25.44 -13.72 -40.96
CA ASN A 792 26.19 -14.71 -40.20
C ASN A 792 26.87 -15.74 -41.14
N ALA A 793 27.41 -16.82 -40.59
CA ALA A 793 28.10 -17.88 -41.32
C ALA A 793 27.37 -19.24 -41.31
N PHE A 794 26.07 -19.29 -40.95
CA PHE A 794 25.29 -20.52 -40.82
C PHE A 794 25.23 -21.35 -42.11
N THR A 795 25.29 -22.68 -41.98
CA THR A 795 25.33 -23.67 -43.06
C THR A 795 24.18 -24.68 -42.96
N GLY A 796 24.17 -25.71 -43.81
CA GLY A 796 23.15 -26.77 -43.77
C GLY A 796 21.81 -26.34 -44.38
N GLU A 797 20.73 -27.00 -43.99
CA GLU A 797 19.37 -26.75 -44.47
C GLU A 797 18.55 -25.95 -43.43
N ILE A 798 17.54 -25.20 -43.90
CA ILE A 798 16.59 -24.51 -43.02
C ILE A 798 15.72 -25.55 -42.30
N PRO A 799 15.68 -25.59 -40.94
CA PRO A 799 14.89 -26.57 -40.21
C PRO A 799 13.38 -26.47 -40.50
N TRP A 800 12.77 -27.56 -40.95
CA TRP A 800 11.32 -27.61 -41.27
C TRP A 800 10.42 -27.21 -40.11
N GLY A 801 10.87 -27.43 -38.86
CA GLY A 801 10.14 -27.11 -37.63
C GLY A 801 9.95 -25.61 -37.36
N ILE A 802 10.64 -24.72 -38.07
CA ILE A 802 10.35 -23.27 -38.01
C ILE A 802 8.92 -23.00 -38.51
N GLY A 803 8.38 -23.87 -39.38
CA GLY A 803 6.97 -23.84 -39.79
C GLY A 803 5.95 -24.17 -38.68
N ASN A 804 6.40 -24.50 -37.46
CA ASN A 804 5.54 -24.67 -36.28
C ASN A 804 5.33 -23.36 -35.50
N LEU A 805 6.11 -22.30 -35.79
CA LEU A 805 6.12 -21.05 -35.03
C LEU A 805 4.93 -20.16 -35.45
N MET A 806 3.75 -20.46 -34.92
CA MET A 806 2.48 -19.86 -35.35
C MET A 806 2.34 -18.36 -35.05
N GLU A 807 3.12 -17.80 -34.12
CA GLU A 807 3.12 -16.36 -33.80
C GLU A 807 4.20 -15.55 -34.56
N LEU A 808 5.01 -16.21 -35.42
CA LEU A 808 6.17 -15.58 -36.06
C LEU A 808 5.77 -14.57 -37.16
N GLU A 809 5.95 -13.28 -36.89
CA GLU A 809 5.66 -12.17 -37.80
C GLU A 809 6.87 -11.72 -38.64
N PHE A 810 8.09 -11.81 -38.12
CA PHE A 810 9.31 -11.34 -38.78
C PHE A 810 10.41 -12.41 -38.82
N LEU A 811 10.97 -12.65 -40.00
CA LEU A 811 12.10 -13.58 -40.21
C LEU A 811 13.16 -13.03 -41.18
N ASP A 812 14.40 -12.88 -40.73
CA ASP A 812 15.54 -12.57 -41.62
C ASP A 812 16.72 -13.54 -41.40
N PHE A 813 17.00 -14.38 -42.40
CA PHE A 813 18.15 -15.28 -42.47
C PHE A 813 19.12 -14.90 -43.61
N SER A 814 19.02 -13.68 -44.14
CA SER A 814 19.80 -13.27 -45.31
C SER A 814 21.31 -13.20 -45.04
N ASN A 815 22.10 -13.17 -46.12
CA ASN A 815 23.56 -13.05 -46.09
C ASN A 815 24.21 -14.11 -45.18
N ASN A 816 23.88 -15.38 -45.44
CA ASN A 816 24.38 -16.56 -44.74
C ASN A 816 24.90 -17.60 -45.76
N LYS A 817 25.15 -18.86 -45.34
CA LYS A 817 25.62 -19.95 -46.21
C LYS A 817 24.62 -21.12 -46.25
N LEU A 818 23.35 -20.87 -45.91
CA LEU A 818 22.26 -21.84 -45.88
C LEU A 818 22.02 -22.41 -47.29
N SER A 819 21.60 -23.67 -47.35
CA SER A 819 21.58 -24.50 -48.55
C SER A 819 20.37 -25.46 -48.56
N GLY A 820 20.22 -26.26 -49.61
CA GLY A 820 19.03 -27.09 -49.79
C GLY A 820 17.80 -26.25 -50.15
N ARG A 821 16.61 -26.76 -49.85
CA ARG A 821 15.33 -26.19 -50.29
C ARG A 821 14.66 -25.35 -49.21
N ILE A 822 13.84 -24.38 -49.63
CA ILE A 822 12.91 -23.67 -48.74
C ILE A 822 11.80 -24.67 -48.32
N PRO A 823 11.55 -24.91 -47.02
CA PRO A 823 10.51 -25.84 -46.58
C PRO A 823 9.09 -25.33 -46.87
N ASP A 824 8.22 -26.20 -47.39
CA ASP A 824 6.79 -25.88 -47.61
C ASP A 824 6.07 -25.47 -46.31
N SER A 825 6.51 -25.99 -45.16
CA SER A 825 6.00 -25.65 -43.83
C SER A 825 6.30 -24.18 -43.47
N LEU A 826 7.52 -23.70 -43.73
CA LEU A 826 7.92 -22.31 -43.47
C LEU A 826 7.10 -21.33 -44.33
N CYS A 827 6.84 -21.70 -45.60
CA CYS A 827 5.96 -20.93 -46.48
C CYS A 827 4.49 -20.90 -46.02
N SER A 828 4.08 -21.78 -45.08
CA SER A 828 2.71 -21.92 -44.61
C SER A 828 2.40 -21.20 -43.29
N VAL A 829 3.39 -20.57 -42.64
CA VAL A 829 3.18 -19.77 -41.42
C VAL A 829 2.30 -18.57 -41.74
N SER A 830 1.12 -18.49 -41.10
CA SER A 830 0.05 -17.54 -41.46
C SER A 830 0.21 -16.13 -40.88
N SER A 831 0.95 -16.00 -39.78
CA SER A 831 1.31 -14.74 -39.11
C SER A 831 2.42 -13.97 -39.84
N LEU A 832 3.24 -14.66 -40.65
CA LEU A 832 4.47 -14.10 -41.18
C LEU A 832 4.22 -12.92 -42.14
N ASN A 833 4.67 -11.74 -41.70
CA ASN A 833 4.51 -10.46 -42.38
C ASN A 833 5.74 -10.08 -43.21
N TYR A 834 6.93 -10.56 -42.82
CA TYR A 834 8.19 -10.35 -43.52
C TYR A 834 9.08 -11.60 -43.50
N MET A 835 9.62 -11.99 -44.66
CA MET A 835 10.65 -13.03 -44.77
C MET A 835 11.78 -12.59 -45.71
N ASN A 836 13.04 -12.72 -45.26
CA ASN A 836 14.21 -12.48 -46.10
C ASN A 836 15.21 -13.64 -46.00
N LEU A 837 15.50 -14.26 -47.15
CA LEU A 837 16.45 -15.36 -47.32
C LEU A 837 17.55 -15.03 -48.34
N ALA A 838 17.69 -13.75 -48.73
CA ALA A 838 18.63 -13.31 -49.76
C ALA A 838 20.10 -13.66 -49.45
N GLY A 839 20.96 -13.72 -50.46
CA GLY A 839 22.41 -13.89 -50.25
C GLY A 839 22.82 -15.24 -49.64
N ASN A 840 22.03 -16.30 -49.87
CA ASN A 840 22.30 -17.66 -49.42
C ASN A 840 22.65 -18.60 -50.61
N ARG A 841 22.71 -19.91 -50.35
CA ARG A 841 23.01 -20.98 -51.32
C ARG A 841 21.80 -21.92 -51.52
N LEU A 842 20.58 -21.40 -51.38
CA LEU A 842 19.35 -22.18 -51.52
C LEU A 842 19.13 -22.61 -52.98
N GLU A 843 18.51 -23.78 -53.16
CA GLU A 843 18.33 -24.43 -54.46
C GLU A 843 16.93 -25.02 -54.67
N GLY A 844 16.55 -25.18 -55.94
CA GLY A 844 15.31 -25.85 -56.34
C GLY A 844 14.09 -24.93 -56.43
N PRO A 845 12.87 -25.51 -56.52
CA PRO A 845 11.65 -24.75 -56.74
C PRO A 845 11.22 -23.99 -55.48
N VAL A 846 10.94 -22.69 -55.62
CA VAL A 846 10.29 -21.87 -54.59
C VAL A 846 8.83 -22.30 -54.43
N PRO A 847 8.34 -22.63 -53.21
CA PRO A 847 6.94 -22.98 -52.97
C PRO A 847 5.98 -21.84 -53.32
N LYS A 848 4.71 -22.15 -53.62
CA LYS A 848 3.69 -21.18 -54.08
C LYS A 848 2.61 -20.87 -53.05
N ASN A 849 2.64 -21.52 -51.91
CA ASN A 849 1.73 -21.36 -50.78
C ASN A 849 2.16 -20.20 -49.86
N GLY A 850 1.17 -19.61 -49.19
CA GLY A 850 1.34 -18.56 -48.18
C GLY A 850 2.26 -17.42 -48.63
N ILE A 851 3.18 -17.03 -47.74
CA ILE A 851 4.09 -15.90 -47.94
C ILE A 851 5.02 -16.07 -49.15
N CYS A 852 5.39 -17.30 -49.50
CA CYS A 852 6.28 -17.59 -50.64
C CYS A 852 5.61 -17.33 -52.00
N GLY A 853 4.29 -17.09 -52.03
CA GLY A 853 3.56 -16.56 -53.19
C GLY A 853 3.49 -15.02 -53.25
N ASN A 854 3.96 -14.28 -52.23
CA ASN A 854 3.73 -12.85 -52.07
C ASN A 854 5.01 -12.01 -52.30
N THR A 855 5.17 -11.49 -53.52
CA THR A 855 6.30 -10.64 -53.98
C THR A 855 6.65 -9.47 -53.06
N SER A 856 5.69 -8.96 -52.29
CA SER A 856 5.85 -7.74 -51.47
C SER A 856 6.23 -8.04 -50.02
N ARG A 857 6.36 -9.32 -49.65
CA ARG A 857 6.69 -9.77 -48.28
C ARG A 857 7.88 -10.73 -48.22
N ILE A 858 8.42 -11.18 -49.36
CA ILE A 858 9.52 -12.14 -49.42
C ILE A 858 10.70 -11.65 -50.28
N THR A 859 11.92 -11.71 -49.73
CA THR A 859 13.16 -11.36 -50.44
C THR A 859 14.04 -12.60 -50.60
N LEU A 860 14.37 -12.96 -51.85
CA LEU A 860 15.05 -14.21 -52.22
C LEU A 860 16.32 -14.01 -53.09
N SER A 861 16.81 -12.77 -53.25
CA SER A 861 17.87 -12.46 -54.22
C SER A 861 19.17 -13.23 -53.99
N ASP A 862 20.01 -13.29 -55.02
CA ASP A 862 21.37 -13.83 -54.99
C ASP A 862 21.52 -15.36 -54.73
N ASN A 863 20.41 -16.05 -54.41
CA ASN A 863 20.30 -17.50 -54.38
C ASN A 863 20.27 -18.10 -55.80
N LYS A 864 21.45 -18.24 -56.42
CA LYS A 864 21.64 -18.58 -57.85
C LYS A 864 21.02 -19.90 -58.33
N ALA A 865 20.60 -20.79 -57.42
CA ALA A 865 20.04 -22.11 -57.74
C ALA A 865 18.53 -22.23 -57.45
N LEU A 866 17.87 -21.17 -56.95
CA LEU A 866 16.41 -21.13 -56.84
C LEU A 866 15.74 -20.90 -58.20
N CYS A 867 14.55 -21.49 -58.37
CA CYS A 867 13.76 -21.37 -59.58
C CYS A 867 12.25 -21.42 -59.29
N GLY A 868 11.40 -21.10 -60.26
CA GLY A 868 9.95 -21.15 -60.11
C GLY A 868 9.38 -20.12 -59.13
N GLY A 869 8.17 -20.39 -58.65
CA GLY A 869 7.45 -19.53 -57.70
C GLY A 869 7.41 -18.05 -58.10
N VAL A 870 7.64 -17.19 -57.11
CA VAL A 870 7.71 -15.72 -57.21
C VAL A 870 8.85 -15.21 -58.11
N LEU A 871 9.91 -16.00 -58.35
CA LEU A 871 11.08 -15.57 -59.12
C LEU A 871 10.84 -15.54 -60.65
N GLY A 872 9.75 -16.13 -61.16
CA GLY A 872 9.45 -16.20 -62.60
C GLY A 872 10.38 -17.08 -63.44
N LEU A 873 11.50 -17.54 -62.89
CA LEU A 873 12.49 -18.39 -63.55
C LEU A 873 11.94 -19.78 -63.86
N GLN A 874 12.18 -20.31 -65.06
CA GLN A 874 11.84 -21.70 -65.38
C GLN A 874 12.81 -22.66 -64.68
N CYS A 875 12.28 -23.54 -63.83
CA CYS A 875 13.07 -24.66 -63.28
C CYS A 875 13.49 -25.62 -64.41
N PRO A 876 14.77 -26.03 -64.50
CA PRO A 876 15.21 -27.04 -65.46
C PRO A 876 14.40 -28.32 -65.34
N SER A 877 13.82 -28.80 -66.44
CA SER A 877 12.89 -29.94 -66.45
C SER A 877 13.61 -31.30 -66.41
N THR A 878 14.60 -31.46 -65.54
CA THR A 878 15.19 -32.76 -65.20
C THR A 878 14.30 -33.44 -64.16
N SER A 879 13.45 -34.38 -64.62
CA SER A 879 12.48 -35.03 -63.74
C SER A 879 13.17 -35.83 -62.63
N PHE A 880 13.02 -35.38 -61.37
CA PHE A 880 13.43 -36.14 -60.18
C PHE A 880 12.44 -37.31 -59.92
N ARG A 881 12.26 -38.19 -60.92
CA ARG A 881 11.43 -39.38 -60.82
C ARG A 881 12.02 -40.32 -59.78
N ARG A 882 11.19 -40.76 -58.85
CA ARG A 882 11.43 -41.83 -57.87
C ARG A 882 11.80 -43.13 -58.60
N GLY A 883 13.09 -43.34 -58.85
CA GLY A 883 13.59 -44.32 -59.82
C GLY A 883 14.07 -45.62 -59.17
N SER A 884 13.19 -46.60 -59.03
CA SER A 884 13.58 -47.97 -58.70
C SER A 884 14.40 -48.59 -59.85
N LYS A 885 15.64 -49.00 -59.57
CA LYS A 885 16.44 -49.85 -60.47
C LYS A 885 17.01 -51.02 -59.69
N PHE A 886 16.74 -52.22 -60.19
CA PHE A 886 17.33 -53.47 -59.73
C PHE A 886 18.84 -53.50 -60.00
N PHE A 887 19.59 -54.16 -59.14
CA PHE A 887 20.93 -54.69 -59.43
C PHE A 887 20.90 -56.23 -59.34
N SER A 888 21.68 -56.90 -60.19
CA SER A 888 21.53 -58.33 -60.45
C SER A 888 22.67 -59.19 -59.89
N ILE A 889 22.35 -60.00 -58.88
CA ILE A 889 22.81 -61.39 -58.65
C ILE A 889 24.32 -61.66 -58.37
N TRP A 890 25.28 -60.89 -58.87
CA TRP A 890 26.71 -61.24 -58.87
C TRP A 890 27.57 -60.58 -57.77
N SER A 891 27.00 -60.23 -56.61
CA SER A 891 27.75 -59.60 -55.49
C SER A 891 27.59 -60.30 -54.12
N LEU A 892 27.02 -61.50 -54.06
CA LEU A 892 26.76 -62.20 -52.79
C LEU A 892 27.95 -62.97 -52.19
N ALA A 893 29.05 -63.15 -52.93
CA ALA A 893 30.19 -63.97 -52.48
C ALA A 893 31.08 -63.30 -51.41
N SER A 894 31.06 -61.97 -51.29
CA SER A 894 32.06 -61.22 -50.49
C SER A 894 31.63 -60.91 -49.05
N ILE A 895 30.33 -61.03 -48.72
CA ILE A 895 29.76 -60.54 -47.46
C ILE A 895 29.90 -61.56 -46.31
N ALA A 896 30.05 -62.85 -46.62
CA ALA A 896 30.09 -63.94 -45.64
C ALA A 896 31.33 -63.98 -44.72
N ILE A 897 32.41 -63.28 -45.08
CA ILE A 897 33.69 -63.32 -44.34
C ILE A 897 33.83 -62.15 -43.36
N GLY A 898 33.28 -60.96 -43.68
CA GLY A 898 33.41 -59.77 -42.83
C GLY A 898 32.60 -59.83 -41.53
N THR A 899 31.44 -60.48 -41.56
CA THR A 899 30.50 -60.55 -40.41
C THR A 899 31.01 -61.40 -39.25
N LEU A 900 31.89 -62.37 -39.50
CA LEU A 900 32.51 -63.22 -38.47
C LEU A 900 33.61 -62.51 -37.67
N LEU A 901 34.31 -61.54 -38.26
CA LEU A 901 35.37 -60.80 -37.56
C LEU A 901 34.80 -59.70 -36.65
N ILE A 902 33.72 -59.03 -37.06
CA ILE A 902 33.10 -57.94 -36.29
C ILE A 902 32.40 -58.48 -35.03
N THR A 903 31.73 -59.63 -35.12
CA THR A 903 31.03 -60.28 -33.99
C THR A 903 32.00 -60.80 -32.91
N ALA A 904 33.19 -61.28 -33.31
CA ALA A 904 34.27 -61.62 -32.37
C ALA A 904 34.84 -60.38 -31.64
N LEU A 905 34.93 -59.23 -32.32
CA LEU A 905 35.44 -58.00 -31.71
C LEU A 905 34.45 -57.42 -30.66
N ILE A 906 33.15 -57.42 -30.97
CA ILE A 906 32.09 -56.92 -30.10
C ILE A 906 31.98 -57.74 -28.81
N THR A 907 32.09 -59.07 -28.90
CA THR A 907 32.00 -59.96 -27.72
C THR A 907 33.19 -59.76 -26.75
N ILE A 908 34.41 -59.54 -27.27
CA ILE A 908 35.59 -59.23 -26.44
C ILE A 908 35.43 -57.89 -25.70
N VAL A 909 34.81 -56.89 -26.33
CA VAL A 909 34.52 -55.58 -25.69
C VAL A 909 33.41 -55.71 -24.63
N ALA A 910 32.35 -56.47 -24.91
CA ALA A 910 31.26 -56.72 -23.97
C ALA A 910 31.75 -57.38 -22.67
N ILE A 911 32.57 -58.44 -22.79
CA ILE A 911 33.14 -59.15 -21.63
C ILE A 911 34.01 -58.22 -20.76
N LYS A 912 34.73 -57.26 -21.37
CA LYS A 912 35.49 -56.23 -20.63
C LYS A 912 34.62 -55.17 -19.94
N ARG A 913 33.41 -54.87 -20.45
CA ARG A 913 32.48 -53.94 -19.77
C ARG A 913 31.74 -54.58 -18.60
N VAL A 914 31.29 -55.83 -18.73
CA VAL A 914 30.51 -56.53 -17.67
C VAL A 914 31.29 -56.70 -16.35
N HIS A 915 32.62 -56.61 -16.35
CA HIS A 915 33.45 -56.71 -15.15
C HIS A 915 33.69 -55.37 -14.40
N ARG A 916 33.04 -54.27 -14.79
CA ARG A 916 33.03 -53.01 -14.03
C ARG A 916 31.60 -52.46 -13.91
N ILE A 917 31.30 -51.81 -12.78
CA ILE A 917 29.99 -51.24 -12.43
C ILE A 917 28.90 -52.31 -12.23
N LYS A 918 29.16 -53.20 -11.26
CA LYS A 918 28.11 -53.81 -10.43
C LYS A 918 27.70 -52.80 -9.36
N LYS A 919 26.38 -52.68 -9.07
CA LYS A 919 25.74 -52.16 -7.82
C LYS A 919 24.94 -50.82 -7.91
N ARG A 920 23.61 -50.96 -8.16
CA ARG A 920 22.46 -50.15 -7.66
C ARG A 920 22.29 -48.68 -8.07
N SER A 921 21.08 -48.11 -8.14
CA SER A 921 19.71 -48.69 -8.29
C SER A 921 18.64 -47.61 -8.54
N ASP A 922 17.83 -47.84 -9.57
CA ASP A 922 16.35 -47.81 -9.62
C ASP A 922 15.54 -46.60 -9.09
N CYS A 923 14.69 -46.06 -9.99
CA CYS A 923 13.40 -45.36 -9.74
C CYS A 923 12.40 -45.79 -10.84
N GLU A 924 11.09 -45.73 -10.60
CA GLU A 924 10.05 -46.27 -11.50
C GLU A 924 9.21 -45.20 -12.25
N ASP A 925 8.36 -45.68 -13.18
CA ASP A 925 7.65 -44.95 -14.25
C ASP A 925 6.23 -44.42 -13.85
N PRO A 926 5.49 -43.68 -14.72
CA PRO A 926 4.43 -42.75 -14.29
C PRO A 926 2.99 -43.16 -14.70
N GLY A 927 2.03 -42.23 -14.53
CA GLY A 927 0.67 -42.30 -15.09
C GLY A 927 0.11 -40.92 -15.43
N ALA A 928 -0.69 -40.81 -16.50
CA ALA A 928 -1.23 -39.56 -17.04
C ALA A 928 -2.75 -39.67 -17.33
N ASN A 929 -3.45 -38.54 -17.53
CA ASN A 929 -4.72 -38.48 -18.27
C ASN A 929 -5.16 -37.05 -18.69
N ASN A 930 -6.17 -36.96 -19.56
CA ASN A 930 -6.50 -35.79 -20.41
C ASN A 930 -7.80 -35.03 -20.02
N SER A 931 -7.85 -33.73 -20.35
CA SER A 931 -8.99 -32.96 -20.92
C SER A 931 -8.56 -31.48 -21.10
N SER A 932 -8.65 -30.78 -22.25
CA SER A 932 -9.78 -30.38 -23.14
C SER A 932 -10.78 -29.40 -22.49
N SER A 933 -11.17 -28.24 -23.07
CA SER A 933 -10.79 -27.54 -24.32
C SER A 933 -11.63 -26.24 -24.49
N VAL A 934 -11.29 -25.34 -25.43
CA VAL A 934 -12.23 -24.44 -26.20
C VAL A 934 -12.88 -23.27 -25.40
N ASP A 935 -13.14 -22.03 -25.87
CA ASP A 935 -12.69 -21.12 -26.98
C ASP A 935 -13.49 -19.77 -26.83
N HIS A 936 -13.43 -18.65 -27.59
CA HIS A 936 -12.73 -18.15 -28.81
C HIS A 936 -12.90 -16.59 -28.91
N ASN A 937 -12.13 -15.90 -29.78
CA ASN A 937 -12.54 -14.75 -30.64
C ASN A 937 -12.93 -13.34 -30.06
N LEU A 938 -12.76 -12.18 -30.75
CA LEU A 938 -12.05 -11.83 -32.00
C LEU A 938 -11.61 -10.32 -32.09
N TYR A 939 -10.40 -10.08 -32.60
CA TYR A 939 -9.86 -9.02 -33.49
C TYR A 939 -10.46 -7.59 -33.66
N LEU A 940 -9.52 -6.63 -33.66
CA LEU A 940 -9.31 -5.44 -34.54
C LEU A 940 -10.45 -4.43 -34.87
N LEU A 941 -10.13 -3.14 -34.66
CA LEU A 941 -9.61 -2.28 -35.74
C LEU A 941 -8.80 -1.07 -35.22
N SER A 942 -8.22 -0.27 -36.13
CA SER A 942 -7.04 0.59 -35.87
C SER A 942 -7.29 2.10 -35.76
N SER A 943 -6.52 2.81 -34.92
CA SER A 943 -5.63 3.90 -35.41
C SER A 943 -4.71 4.51 -34.32
N SER A 944 -3.49 4.87 -34.75
CA SER A 944 -2.61 5.92 -34.20
C SER A 944 -2.64 6.26 -32.69
N ARG A 945 -2.04 5.40 -31.86
CA ARG A 945 -1.15 5.81 -30.75
C ARG A 945 0.08 4.91 -30.73
N SER A 946 1.19 5.41 -30.20
CA SER A 946 2.40 4.63 -29.96
C SER A 946 2.09 3.53 -28.94
N LYS A 947 2.13 2.27 -29.37
CA LYS A 947 2.08 1.12 -28.48
C LYS A 947 3.46 0.91 -27.87
N GLU A 948 3.62 1.34 -26.62
CA GLU A 948 4.48 0.60 -25.70
C GLU A 948 3.90 -0.82 -25.55
N SER A 949 4.76 -1.83 -25.45
CA SER A 949 4.30 -3.16 -25.04
C SER A 949 3.87 -3.11 -23.57
N LEU A 950 2.88 -3.92 -23.19
CA LEU A 950 2.45 -4.02 -21.80
C LEU A 950 3.56 -4.67 -20.96
N SER A 951 4.46 -3.84 -20.44
CA SER A 951 5.41 -4.27 -19.42
C SER A 951 4.64 -4.68 -18.16
N ILE A 952 4.98 -5.87 -17.66
CA ILE A 952 4.21 -6.61 -16.64
C ILE A 952 4.11 -5.91 -15.26
N ASN A 953 4.76 -4.76 -15.09
CA ASN A 953 4.88 -4.05 -13.81
C ASN A 953 3.70 -3.11 -13.48
N VAL A 954 2.82 -2.77 -14.44
CA VAL A 954 1.66 -1.90 -14.15
C VAL A 954 0.66 -2.59 -13.19
N ALA A 955 0.56 -3.92 -13.25
CA ALA A 955 -0.38 -4.70 -12.43
C ALA A 955 0.12 -5.04 -11.01
N MET A 956 1.27 -4.51 -10.57
CA MET A 956 1.83 -4.78 -9.23
C MET A 956 1.95 -3.55 -8.30
N PHE A 957 1.61 -2.35 -8.78
CA PHE A 957 1.44 -1.16 -7.93
C PHE A 957 -0.03 -0.76 -7.70
N GLU A 958 -0.99 -1.57 -8.15
CA GLU A 958 -2.36 -1.61 -7.61
C GLU A 958 -2.47 -2.46 -6.32
N GLN A 959 -1.35 -2.86 -5.72
CA GLN A 959 -1.31 -2.99 -4.26
C GLN A 959 -1.30 -1.56 -3.68
N PRO A 960 -2.37 -1.07 -3.03
CA PRO A 960 -2.27 0.21 -2.33
C PRO A 960 -1.17 0.10 -1.28
N LEU A 961 -0.16 0.97 -1.37
CA LEU A 961 0.87 1.21 -0.33
C LEU A 961 0.23 1.01 1.03
N VAL A 962 0.62 -0.05 1.75
CA VAL A 962 -0.18 -0.67 2.85
C VAL A 962 -0.94 0.40 3.60
N LYS A 963 -2.21 0.61 3.19
CA LYS A 963 -3.04 1.63 3.81
C LYS A 963 -3.13 1.17 5.25
N LEU A 964 -2.59 1.97 6.17
CA LEU A 964 -2.88 1.87 7.60
C LEU A 964 -4.39 1.84 7.68
N THR A 965 -4.94 0.63 7.77
CA THR A 965 -6.37 0.45 7.66
C THR A 965 -6.97 1.10 8.89
N LEU A 966 -8.26 1.43 8.87
CA LEU A 966 -8.87 1.87 10.12
C LEU A 966 -8.84 0.74 11.16
N SER A 967 -8.57 -0.53 10.79
CA SER A 967 -8.17 -1.59 11.74
C SER A 967 -6.76 -1.39 12.30
N ASP A 968 -5.73 -1.11 11.50
CA ASP A 968 -4.35 -0.87 11.99
C ASP A 968 -4.25 0.40 12.84
N ILE A 969 -4.97 1.46 12.44
CA ILE A 969 -5.08 2.72 13.19
C ILE A 969 -5.84 2.49 14.50
N LEU A 970 -6.92 1.68 14.49
CA LEU A 970 -7.61 1.28 15.72
C LEU A 970 -6.74 0.34 16.57
N GLU A 971 -5.98 -0.59 16.01
CA GLU A 971 -5.09 -1.49 16.77
C GLU A 971 -3.95 -0.70 17.44
N ALA A 972 -3.38 0.28 16.74
CA ALA A 972 -2.43 1.24 17.32
C ALA A 972 -3.08 2.15 18.40
N THR A 973 -4.34 2.56 18.22
CA THR A 973 -5.02 3.45 19.18
C THR A 973 -5.81 2.74 20.29
N ASN A 974 -6.06 1.44 20.22
CA ASN A 974 -6.81 0.70 21.25
C ASN A 974 -6.03 0.52 22.56
N ASN A 975 -4.72 0.81 22.57
CA ASN A 975 -3.94 0.96 23.81
C ASN A 975 -4.20 2.30 24.54
N PHE A 976 -4.98 3.24 23.98
CA PHE A 976 -5.13 4.58 24.56
C PHE A 976 -5.95 4.67 25.84
N TRP A 977 -6.58 3.62 26.36
CA TRP A 977 -7.30 3.74 27.64
C TRP A 977 -6.37 4.15 28.79
N TRP A 978 -5.21 3.50 28.92
CA TRP A 978 -4.17 3.86 29.91
C TRP A 978 -3.60 5.27 29.66
N VAL A 979 -3.43 5.63 28.39
CA VAL A 979 -2.94 6.95 27.96
C VAL A 979 -3.91 8.06 28.36
N CYS A 980 -5.19 7.93 27.98
CA CYS A 980 -6.27 8.84 28.33
C CYS A 980 -6.48 8.92 29.84
N TYR A 981 -6.32 7.81 30.56
CA TYR A 981 -6.36 7.75 32.02
C TYR A 981 -5.24 8.60 32.65
N LYS A 982 -3.98 8.38 32.27
CA LYS A 982 -2.83 9.17 32.75
C LYS A 982 -2.99 10.66 32.41
N ILE A 983 -3.49 11.01 31.21
CA ILE A 983 -3.81 12.42 30.84
C ILE A 983 -4.90 13.01 31.73
N LYS A 984 -6.03 12.30 31.95
CA LYS A 984 -7.14 12.74 32.82
C LYS A 984 -6.69 12.99 34.27
N LYS A 985 -5.58 12.36 34.72
CA LYS A 985 -4.92 12.59 36.02
C LYS A 985 -3.81 13.66 36.01
N GLY A 986 -3.51 14.28 34.87
CA GLY A 986 -2.38 15.23 34.72
C GLY A 986 -1.00 14.56 34.66
N GLN A 987 -0.94 13.24 34.56
CA GLN A 987 0.25 12.39 34.58
C GLN A 987 0.70 11.96 33.17
N ALA A 988 0.47 12.78 32.15
CA ALA A 988 0.80 12.45 30.75
C ALA A 988 2.30 12.13 30.51
N VAL A 989 3.19 12.54 31.42
CA VAL A 989 4.63 12.19 31.42
C VAL A 989 4.84 10.69 31.56
N ASP A 990 4.01 10.02 32.35
CA ASP A 990 4.16 8.60 32.71
C ASP A 990 3.82 7.66 31.53
N VAL A 991 3.32 8.21 30.43
CA VAL A 991 3.04 7.50 29.17
C VAL A 991 4.30 7.36 28.29
N LEU A 992 5.32 8.17 28.54
CA LEU A 992 6.51 8.26 27.70
C LEU A 992 7.57 7.23 28.12
N ASP A 993 8.20 6.60 27.14
CA ASP A 993 9.28 5.63 27.41
C ASP A 993 10.45 6.34 28.15
N PRO A 994 10.85 5.88 29.35
CA PRO A 994 11.88 6.53 30.15
C PRO A 994 13.28 6.49 29.51
N THR A 995 13.49 5.75 28.42
CA THR A 995 14.75 5.68 27.67
C THR A 995 14.87 6.71 26.54
N ILE A 996 13.77 7.40 26.16
CA ILE A 996 13.70 8.33 25.01
C ILE A 996 13.75 9.81 25.45
N VAL A 997 13.94 10.08 26.74
CA VAL A 997 13.75 11.39 27.36
C VAL A 997 15.02 12.25 27.34
N ASP A 998 15.15 13.13 26.35
CA ASP A 998 15.77 14.44 26.55
C ASP A 998 14.70 15.49 26.95
N ALA A 999 15.13 16.72 27.26
CA ALA A 999 14.23 17.76 27.76
C ALA A 999 13.33 18.37 26.66
N SER A 1000 13.74 18.28 25.40
CA SER A 1000 13.06 18.79 24.21
C SER A 1000 12.01 17.79 23.71
N SER A 1001 12.42 16.55 23.42
CA SER A 1001 11.53 15.48 22.92
C SER A 1001 10.30 15.31 23.81
N LYS A 1002 10.50 15.37 25.13
CA LYS A 1002 9.46 15.26 26.15
C LYS A 1002 8.28 16.22 25.96
N LYS A 1003 8.51 17.48 25.57
CA LYS A 1003 7.42 18.48 25.42
C LYS A 1003 6.50 18.09 24.27
N ALA A 1004 7.09 17.76 23.13
CA ALA A 1004 6.37 17.30 21.94
C ALA A 1004 5.63 15.99 22.16
N MET A 1005 6.28 15.01 22.79
CA MET A 1005 5.67 13.71 23.06
C MET A 1005 4.46 13.83 24.00
N LEU A 1006 4.48 14.76 24.98
CA LEU A 1006 3.31 15.09 25.80
C LEU A 1006 2.13 15.64 24.98
N GLN A 1007 2.41 16.48 24.00
CA GLN A 1007 1.38 17.07 23.14
C GLN A 1007 0.84 16.03 22.14
N MET A 1008 1.69 15.15 21.59
CA MET A 1008 1.29 14.00 20.77
C MET A 1008 0.30 13.10 21.52
N VAL A 1009 0.63 12.80 22.76
CA VAL A 1009 -0.19 12.05 23.72
C VAL A 1009 -1.53 12.75 23.98
N GLN A 1010 -1.55 14.07 24.14
CA GLN A 1010 -2.78 14.86 24.29
C GLN A 1010 -3.66 14.82 23.04
N ILE A 1011 -3.10 14.98 21.83
CA ILE A 1011 -3.84 14.97 20.56
C ILE A 1011 -4.59 13.66 20.38
N ALA A 1012 -3.86 12.54 20.45
CA ALA A 1012 -4.44 11.23 20.17
C ALA A 1012 -5.51 10.84 21.21
N ALA A 1013 -5.45 11.38 22.43
CA ALA A 1013 -6.52 11.25 23.42
C ALA A 1013 -7.83 12.01 23.06
N ILE A 1014 -7.75 13.07 22.25
CA ILE A 1014 -8.94 13.71 21.64
C ILE A 1014 -9.44 12.86 20.46
N CYS A 1015 -8.53 12.31 19.65
CA CYS A 1015 -8.87 11.43 18.51
C CYS A 1015 -9.70 10.20 18.93
N VAL A 1016 -9.40 9.59 20.07
CA VAL A 1016 -10.12 8.39 20.57
C VAL A 1016 -11.37 8.69 21.41
N SER A 1017 -11.83 9.95 21.49
CA SER A 1017 -12.85 10.37 22.47
C SER A 1017 -14.09 9.45 22.56
N ASP A 1018 -14.54 9.20 23.80
CA ASP A 1018 -15.72 8.39 24.15
C ASP A 1018 -17.02 8.91 23.48
N ASN A 1019 -17.03 10.18 23.08
CA ASN A 1019 -18.06 10.78 22.23
C ASN A 1019 -17.49 10.97 20.80
N PRO A 1020 -17.99 10.25 19.77
CA PRO A 1020 -17.54 10.43 18.39
C PRO A 1020 -17.64 11.87 17.87
N ALA A 1021 -18.63 12.65 18.34
CA ALA A 1021 -18.79 14.05 17.96
C ALA A 1021 -17.73 15.01 18.55
N ASN A 1022 -16.88 14.54 19.47
CA ASN A 1022 -15.74 15.29 20.01
C ASN A 1022 -14.41 14.95 19.29
N ARG A 1023 -14.41 13.99 18.36
CA ARG A 1023 -13.19 13.55 17.68
C ARG A 1023 -12.85 14.55 16.56
N PRO A 1024 -11.61 15.07 16.49
CA PRO A 1024 -11.17 15.90 15.36
C PRO A 1024 -11.23 15.14 14.04
N SER A 1025 -11.52 15.85 12.95
CA SER A 1025 -11.22 15.40 11.59
C SER A 1025 -9.72 15.13 11.43
N MET A 1026 -9.33 14.26 10.49
CA MET A 1026 -7.91 13.97 10.23
C MET A 1026 -7.10 15.23 9.88
N LEU A 1027 -7.72 16.24 9.25
CA LEU A 1027 -7.11 17.55 9.05
C LEU A 1027 -6.81 18.25 10.38
N ASN A 1028 -7.76 18.29 11.33
CA ASN A 1028 -7.53 18.91 12.63
C ASN A 1028 -6.50 18.12 13.46
N VAL A 1029 -6.44 16.79 13.34
CA VAL A 1029 -5.31 15.99 13.86
C VAL A 1029 -3.99 16.48 13.26
N LEU A 1030 -3.90 16.54 11.93
CA LEU A 1030 -2.70 17.00 11.21
C LEU A 1030 -2.26 18.41 11.63
N LYS A 1031 -3.21 19.35 11.80
CA LYS A 1031 -2.93 20.70 12.34
C LYS A 1031 -2.30 20.65 13.74
N PHE A 1032 -2.84 19.83 14.64
CA PHE A 1032 -2.27 19.68 15.97
C PHE A 1032 -0.86 19.03 15.93
N LEU A 1033 -0.66 18.00 15.10
CA LEU A 1033 0.63 17.32 14.92
C LEU A 1033 1.70 18.29 14.37
N LYS A 1034 1.33 19.16 13.41
CA LYS A 1034 2.22 20.20 12.86
C LYS A 1034 2.53 21.31 13.87
N GLY A 1035 1.56 21.69 14.71
CA GLY A 1035 1.78 22.63 15.82
C GLY A 1035 2.86 22.18 16.81
N ILE A 1036 3.08 20.86 16.95
CA ILE A 1036 4.16 20.29 17.76
C ILE A 1036 5.52 20.38 17.05
N LYS A 1037 5.56 20.21 15.72
CA LYS A 1037 6.78 20.25 14.92
C LYS A 1037 7.48 21.62 14.96
N HIS A 1038 6.77 22.68 15.40
CA HIS A 1038 7.31 24.03 15.63
C HIS A 1038 7.69 24.33 17.10
N GLU A 1039 7.53 23.38 18.02
CA GLU A 1039 7.90 23.54 19.44
C GLU A 1039 9.06 22.64 19.91
N LEU A 1040 9.72 21.97 18.96
CA LEU A 1040 11.01 21.26 19.08
C LEU A 1040 12.15 22.12 18.52
#